data_AF-A0A0R1S4E1-F1
#
_entry.id   AF-A0A0R1S4E1-F1
#
_cell.length_a   1.000
_cell.length_b   1.000
_cell.length_c   1.000
_cell.angle_alpha   90.00
_cell.angle_beta   90.00
_cell.angle_gamma   90.00
#
_symmetry.space_group_name_H-M   'P 1'
#
loop_
_entity.id
_entity.type
_entity.pdbx_description
1 polymer ?
#
loop_
_entity_poly.entity_id
_entity_poly.type
_entity_poly.pdbx_seq_one_letter_code
_entity_poly.pdbx_strand_id
1 'polypeptide(L)'
;MMEDKWMPAKVIEGENYRFTVMTDYLMRIEWAVDGQFETRQTYFAQDRNFATPTTVQVHWHRQEHELEIETDGFHLYYEGGPFSDKTLWIDAKYGYEPYFSRWLFGRELIGGNLFGTAQTLDEADGEIPLAEGIVSRHGYALIDDADNNVILENQELGPQNRDQTDLYYFAYGHQYLQSIKDYFKLSGVPPILPRYALGNWWSRYYAYTQAEYQALFTRFDQEKVPFSVAVIDMDWHQTDIPISEGSGWTGYTWNQALFPKHQQLLAWLHQKGMKVTLNVHPAAGIRSFEKNYPAVAQHLALDAETKEPAVFDLQNSAFRRAYFEDVHHPLEDEGVDFWWIDWQQDRYFNNDGFNVLKALNHYHYLDNQKRNDGNALILSRYAGPGSQRYPLGFSGDTWISWESLKFQPYFTATASNIGYSWWSHDIGGHMIGSYDPELQTRWLQYGVFSPINRLHSSDNPFSGKEPWRYPVENRQIMDTFLRLRHQLIPYLDSENIKTNLDGVPLVQPIYYQYPEMDTYYDYRDEYFFGSELLVSAIVNKCEPQLQQSKATTWLPEGTWYDFFTHQKYAGEREINLYRPLGQYPVLVKQGGIIPMTESAHQNLTTLPEAIVVNIFGCADHEYVMYEHLGDQIATTTFKLTQAGHLAVTVVDPKQIVPSTRTFKMAMLDGPKLQIDNRTIFAITQEGVSPALNLVQQTEQALQLMQIEYELKRQIYDFICGHQNEPVKIINFINTKKRPELTDFFSSLVAQL
;
A
#
# COMPACT_ATOMS: atom_id res chain seq x y z
N MET A 1 22.08 -30.95 -10.98
CA MET A 1 21.93 -31.60 -9.67
C MET A 1 23.20 -31.38 -8.87
N MET A 2 23.27 -30.25 -8.18
CA MET A 2 24.08 -30.14 -6.97
C MET A 2 23.06 -30.22 -5.83
N GLU A 3 23.20 -31.20 -4.96
CA GLU A 3 22.48 -31.23 -3.69
C GLU A 3 23.07 -30.11 -2.83
N ASP A 4 22.38 -28.97 -2.75
CA ASP A 4 22.66 -27.96 -1.75
C ASP A 4 22.38 -28.59 -0.38
N LYS A 5 23.46 -28.92 0.35
CA LYS A 5 23.39 -29.37 1.73
C LYS A 5 23.12 -28.17 2.64
N TRP A 6 21.85 -27.74 2.68
CA TRP A 6 21.36 -26.82 3.69
C TRP A 6 21.48 -27.47 5.07
N MET A 7 22.09 -26.78 6.05
CA MET A 7 22.08 -27.19 7.45
C MET A 7 21.02 -26.37 8.22
N PRO A 8 20.40 -26.92 9.28
CA PRO A 8 19.37 -26.21 10.05
C PRO A 8 19.91 -24.97 10.78
N ALA A 9 19.02 -24.05 11.18
CA ALA A 9 19.32 -22.88 12.01
C ALA A 9 20.18 -23.24 13.24
N LYS A 10 21.02 -22.30 13.70
CA LYS A 10 21.89 -22.54 14.85
C LYS A 10 21.09 -22.29 16.13
N VAL A 11 20.69 -23.38 16.78
CA VAL A 11 19.99 -23.37 18.07
C VAL A 11 21.02 -23.50 19.20
N ILE A 12 20.94 -22.59 20.17
CA ILE A 12 21.66 -22.61 21.43
C ILE A 12 20.63 -22.62 22.56
N GLU A 13 20.64 -23.66 23.38
CA GLU A 13 19.57 -23.92 24.35
C GLU A 13 20.16 -24.25 25.72
N GLY A 14 19.60 -23.63 26.76
CA GLY A 14 19.83 -23.95 28.17
C GLY A 14 18.57 -24.56 28.80
N GLU A 15 18.49 -24.57 30.13
CA GLU A 15 17.33 -25.17 30.84
C GLU A 15 16.02 -24.43 30.57
N ASN A 16 16.06 -23.09 30.50
CA ASN A 16 14.88 -22.24 30.36
C ASN A 16 14.96 -21.23 29.21
N TYR A 17 16.08 -21.16 28.50
CA TYR A 17 16.28 -20.21 27.41
C TYR A 17 16.63 -20.92 26.10
N ARG A 18 16.22 -20.32 24.98
CA ARG A 18 16.63 -20.74 23.64
C ARG A 18 16.95 -19.51 22.77
N PHE A 19 18.12 -19.53 22.16
CA PHE A 19 18.53 -18.58 21.14
C PHE A 19 18.59 -19.31 19.80
N THR A 20 17.82 -18.86 18.83
CA THR A 20 17.82 -19.43 17.47
C THR A 20 18.32 -18.38 16.49
N VAL A 21 19.55 -18.55 16.00
CA VAL A 21 20.11 -17.69 14.95
C VAL A 21 19.60 -18.17 13.60
N MET A 22 18.68 -17.39 13.00
CA MET A 22 18.00 -17.72 11.75
C MET A 22 18.79 -17.22 10.53
N THR A 23 19.36 -16.02 10.62
CA THR A 23 20.32 -15.47 9.65
C THR A 23 21.47 -14.81 10.42
N ASP A 24 22.53 -14.36 9.73
CA ASP A 24 23.60 -13.59 10.37
C ASP A 24 23.09 -12.25 10.97
N TYR A 25 21.83 -11.86 10.69
CA TYR A 25 21.18 -10.61 11.09
C TYR A 25 19.81 -10.80 11.78
N LEU A 26 19.32 -12.04 11.96
CA LEU A 26 18.00 -12.30 12.56
C LEU A 26 18.08 -13.43 13.56
N MET A 27 17.62 -13.15 14.78
CA MET A 27 17.63 -14.09 15.89
C MET A 27 16.28 -14.15 16.60
N ARG A 28 15.89 -15.34 17.03
CA ARG A 28 14.78 -15.57 17.97
C ARG A 28 15.36 -15.77 19.39
N ILE A 29 14.73 -15.15 20.38
CA ILE A 29 15.13 -15.17 21.78
C ILE A 29 13.92 -15.63 22.60
N GLU A 30 14.07 -16.76 23.30
CA GLU A 30 12.94 -17.43 23.95
C GLU A 30 13.24 -17.72 25.41
N TRP A 31 12.22 -17.57 26.26
CA TRP A 31 12.24 -18.01 27.65
C TRP A 31 10.98 -18.84 27.97
N ALA A 32 11.19 -20.04 28.49
CA ALA A 32 10.14 -20.97 28.93
C ALA A 32 10.43 -21.51 30.33
N VAL A 33 9.55 -21.25 31.29
CA VAL A 33 9.73 -21.67 32.70
C VAL A 33 9.80 -23.19 32.90
N ASP A 34 9.23 -23.97 31.98
CA ASP A 34 9.24 -25.44 32.01
C ASP A 34 10.27 -26.06 31.04
N GLY A 35 11.03 -25.22 30.33
CA GLY A 35 12.01 -25.64 29.32
C GLY A 35 11.37 -26.21 28.04
N GLN A 36 10.06 -26.04 27.83
CA GLN A 36 9.35 -26.51 26.63
C GLN A 36 8.99 -25.34 25.72
N PHE A 37 9.84 -25.08 24.73
CA PHE A 37 9.69 -23.92 23.84
C PHE A 37 8.64 -24.10 22.75
N GLU A 38 8.04 -23.00 22.28
CA GLU A 38 7.10 -23.02 21.16
C GLU A 38 7.79 -23.35 19.83
N THR A 39 7.22 -24.29 19.09
CA THR A 39 7.72 -24.71 17.77
C THR A 39 6.66 -24.62 16.69
N ARG A 40 5.39 -24.42 17.05
CA ARG A 40 4.28 -24.29 16.10
C ARG A 40 4.33 -22.92 15.41
N GLN A 41 3.62 -22.80 14.30
CA GLN A 41 3.39 -21.51 13.68
C GLN A 41 2.60 -20.62 14.64
N THR A 42 2.90 -19.33 14.66
CA THR A 42 2.14 -18.29 15.37
C THR A 42 1.48 -17.37 14.36
N TYR A 43 0.50 -16.56 14.75
CA TYR A 43 -0.11 -15.60 13.83
C TYR A 43 0.95 -14.75 13.11
N PHE A 44 2.02 -14.34 13.79
CA PHE A 44 3.13 -13.65 13.15
C PHE A 44 4.05 -14.61 12.38
N ALA A 45 4.73 -15.54 13.06
CA ALA A 45 5.80 -16.37 12.49
C ALA A 45 5.28 -17.67 11.88
N GLN A 46 5.41 -17.79 10.55
CA GLN A 46 4.91 -18.89 9.73
C GLN A 46 6.01 -19.86 9.31
N ASP A 47 7.17 -19.36 8.91
CA ASP A 47 8.29 -20.18 8.46
C ASP A 47 9.59 -19.73 9.13
N ARG A 48 10.09 -20.54 10.06
CA ARG A 48 11.37 -20.31 10.75
C ARG A 48 12.53 -21.01 10.04
N ASN A 49 12.32 -21.60 8.87
CA ASN A 49 13.33 -22.32 8.10
C ASN A 49 14.13 -21.38 7.20
N PHE A 50 15.14 -20.75 7.78
CA PHE A 50 16.03 -19.83 7.06
C PHE A 50 17.26 -20.51 6.45
N ALA A 51 17.87 -19.84 5.47
CA ALA A 51 19.19 -20.21 4.99
C ALA A 51 20.18 -20.03 6.15
N THR A 52 21.08 -21.00 6.37
CA THR A 52 21.92 -21.05 7.58
C THR A 52 22.78 -19.79 7.74
N PRO A 53 22.88 -19.21 8.94
CA PRO A 53 23.87 -18.17 9.21
C PRO A 53 25.28 -18.72 8.97
N THR A 54 26.15 -17.91 8.36
CA THR A 54 27.48 -18.35 7.92
C THR A 54 28.59 -17.98 8.88
N THR A 55 28.35 -17.05 9.80
CA THR A 55 29.42 -16.46 10.63
C THR A 55 29.24 -16.65 12.14
N VAL A 56 28.27 -17.47 12.56
CA VAL A 56 27.97 -17.69 13.98
C VAL A 56 29.16 -18.29 14.73
N GLN A 57 29.64 -17.57 15.73
CA GLN A 57 30.58 -18.03 16.74
C GLN A 57 29.88 -18.06 18.09
N VAL A 58 30.02 -19.17 18.80
CA VAL A 58 29.43 -19.37 20.13
C VAL A 58 30.56 -19.52 21.13
N HIS A 59 30.57 -18.66 22.14
CA HIS A 59 31.55 -18.70 23.22
C HIS A 59 30.87 -18.98 24.54
N TRP A 60 31.32 -20.04 25.22
CA TRP A 60 30.84 -20.41 26.54
C TRP A 60 31.87 -19.98 27.59
N HIS A 61 31.39 -19.41 28.69
CA HIS A 61 32.23 -19.02 29.83
C HIS A 61 33.43 -18.15 29.43
N ARG A 62 33.20 -17.21 28.51
CA ARG A 62 34.20 -16.23 28.08
C ARG A 62 34.06 -14.99 28.96
N GLN A 63 35.15 -14.62 29.63
CA GLN A 63 35.15 -13.55 30.64
C GLN A 63 34.13 -13.81 31.77
N GLU A 64 33.22 -12.86 32.03
CA GLU A 64 32.16 -12.98 33.05
C GLU A 64 30.80 -13.43 32.47
N HIS A 65 30.74 -13.73 31.17
CA HIS A 65 29.49 -14.14 30.50
C HIS A 65 29.33 -15.67 30.49
N GLU A 66 28.10 -16.15 30.71
CA GLU A 66 27.76 -17.56 30.53
C GLU A 66 27.84 -17.94 29.04
N LEU A 67 27.26 -17.08 28.20
CA LEU A 67 27.14 -17.29 26.77
C LEU A 67 27.35 -15.96 26.02
N GLU A 68 28.17 -16.02 24.97
CA GLU A 68 28.20 -14.99 23.92
C GLU A 68 27.89 -15.64 22.57
N ILE A 69 27.09 -14.96 21.74
CA ILE A 69 26.83 -15.34 20.36
C ILE A 69 27.24 -14.18 19.47
N GLU A 70 28.17 -14.42 18.56
CA GLU A 70 28.70 -13.41 17.65
C GLU A 70 28.40 -13.81 16.19
N THR A 71 27.82 -12.89 15.42
CA THR A 71 27.54 -13.04 13.97
C THR A 71 28.10 -11.84 13.21
N ASP A 72 27.84 -11.70 11.91
CA ASP A 72 28.19 -10.48 11.19
C ASP A 72 27.29 -9.30 11.59
N GLY A 73 26.03 -9.54 11.95
CA GLY A 73 25.07 -8.51 12.29
C GLY A 73 25.09 -8.06 13.75
N PHE A 74 25.41 -8.95 14.69
CA PHE A 74 25.26 -8.65 16.12
C PHE A 74 26.22 -9.44 17.02
N HIS A 75 26.30 -9.01 18.28
CA HIS A 75 26.96 -9.70 19.37
C HIS A 75 26.05 -9.73 20.59
N LEU A 76 25.53 -10.91 20.92
CA LEU A 76 24.73 -11.15 22.11
C LEU A 76 25.63 -11.53 23.28
N TYR A 77 25.29 -10.99 24.45
CA TYR A 77 25.91 -11.30 25.72
C TYR A 77 24.84 -11.76 26.71
N TYR A 78 25.09 -12.88 27.38
CA TYR A 78 24.20 -13.45 28.37
C TYR A 78 24.98 -13.92 29.61
N GLU A 79 24.62 -13.41 30.78
CA GLU A 79 25.28 -13.71 32.06
C GLU A 79 24.72 -14.93 32.79
N GLY A 80 23.63 -15.53 32.28
CA GLY A 80 22.91 -16.61 32.97
C GLY A 80 21.71 -16.12 33.78
N GLY A 81 20.82 -17.05 34.14
CA GLY A 81 19.61 -16.76 34.91
C GLY A 81 18.49 -16.03 34.13
N PRO A 82 17.42 -15.59 34.81
CA PRO A 82 16.29 -14.94 34.13
C PRO A 82 16.68 -13.68 33.37
N PHE A 83 16.13 -13.51 32.16
CA PHE A 83 16.37 -12.34 31.33
C PHE A 83 15.99 -11.03 32.03
N SER A 84 16.90 -10.06 31.93
CA SER A 84 16.78 -8.70 32.45
C SER A 84 17.80 -7.80 31.77
N ASP A 85 17.66 -6.49 31.95
CA ASP A 85 18.59 -5.48 31.42
C ASP A 85 20.03 -5.60 31.94
N LYS A 86 20.27 -6.47 32.93
CA LYS A 86 21.61 -6.79 33.48
C LYS A 86 22.17 -8.11 32.97
N THR A 87 21.31 -9.03 32.54
CA THR A 87 21.71 -10.41 32.23
C THR A 87 21.71 -10.68 30.73
N LEU A 88 20.96 -9.92 29.93
CA LEU A 88 20.87 -10.10 28.49
C LEU A 88 20.92 -8.75 27.75
N TRP A 89 21.88 -8.63 26.83
CA TRP A 89 21.97 -7.50 25.92
C TRP A 89 22.59 -7.89 24.58
N ILE A 90 22.34 -7.09 23.56
CA ILE A 90 22.84 -7.31 22.22
C ILE A 90 23.42 -6.00 21.68
N ASP A 91 24.63 -6.06 21.15
CA ASP A 91 25.20 -4.97 20.37
C ASP A 91 24.99 -5.26 18.88
N ALA A 92 24.28 -4.38 18.17
CA ALA A 92 24.29 -4.41 16.71
C ALA A 92 25.68 -3.99 16.21
N LYS A 93 26.26 -4.77 15.31
CA LYS A 93 27.61 -4.52 14.78
C LYS A 93 27.62 -3.36 13.79
N TYR A 94 28.79 -2.73 13.63
CA TYR A 94 29.10 -1.63 12.69
C TYR A 94 28.77 -0.19 13.12
N GLY A 95 28.40 0.07 14.37
CA GLY A 95 28.42 1.44 14.93
C GLY A 95 27.56 2.44 14.15
N TYR A 96 26.27 2.14 13.98
CA TYR A 96 25.29 3.00 13.31
C TYR A 96 25.06 4.33 14.03
N GLU A 97 25.45 4.42 15.31
CA GLU A 97 25.48 5.65 16.10
C GLU A 97 26.84 5.86 16.79
N PRO A 98 27.17 7.10 17.24
CA PRO A 98 28.43 7.42 17.93
C PRO A 98 28.68 6.60 19.21
N TYR A 99 27.62 6.07 19.82
CA TYR A 99 27.67 5.12 20.92
C TYR A 99 27.08 3.80 20.41
N PHE A 100 27.70 2.65 20.73
CA PHE A 100 27.26 1.33 20.24
C PHE A 100 25.73 1.17 20.31
N SER A 101 25.14 0.64 19.25
CA SER A 101 23.72 0.30 19.16
C SER A 101 23.39 -0.90 20.07
N ARG A 102 23.39 -0.66 21.38
CA ARG A 102 23.12 -1.68 22.39
C ARG A 102 21.65 -1.72 22.74
N TRP A 103 21.05 -2.88 22.54
CA TRP A 103 19.77 -3.23 23.11
C TRP A 103 19.94 -3.92 24.46
N LEU A 104 19.12 -3.54 25.44
CA LEU A 104 19.06 -4.15 26.78
C LEU A 104 17.67 -4.78 26.96
N PHE A 105 17.62 -6.04 27.38
CA PHE A 105 16.33 -6.74 27.54
C PHE A 105 15.38 -6.01 28.51
N GLY A 106 14.12 -5.87 28.10
CA GLY A 106 13.06 -5.24 28.92
C GLY A 106 13.15 -3.72 29.06
N ARG A 107 14.11 -3.06 28.40
CA ARG A 107 14.12 -1.59 28.30
C ARG A 107 13.37 -1.12 27.06
N GLU A 108 12.63 -0.03 27.23
CA GLU A 108 11.98 0.68 26.13
C GLU A 108 13.01 1.13 25.09
N LEU A 109 12.68 0.92 23.81
CA LEU A 109 13.47 1.44 22.71
C LEU A 109 13.24 2.96 22.61
N ILE A 110 14.30 3.74 22.77
CA ILE A 110 14.21 5.20 22.65
C ILE A 110 14.88 5.61 21.35
N GLY A 111 14.07 6.09 20.39
CA GLY A 111 14.56 6.60 19.11
C GLY A 111 14.98 5.51 18.11
N GLY A 112 15.43 5.95 16.95
CA GLY A 112 16.00 5.09 15.91
C GLY A 112 15.00 4.32 15.05
N ASN A 113 13.92 3.78 15.62
CA ASN A 113 12.90 3.06 14.87
C ASN A 113 12.27 3.96 13.79
N LEU A 114 12.14 3.46 12.57
CA LEU A 114 11.55 4.20 11.45
C LEU A 114 10.03 4.03 11.35
N PHE A 115 9.43 3.41 12.37
CA PHE A 115 8.02 3.06 12.53
C PHE A 115 7.47 2.18 11.42
N GLY A 116 6.29 1.61 11.65
CA GLY A 116 5.50 0.89 10.65
C GLY A 116 4.24 1.68 10.31
N THR A 117 3.09 1.15 10.74
CA THR A 117 1.79 1.78 10.58
C THR A 117 0.98 1.66 11.87
N ALA A 118 -0.28 2.07 11.84
CA ALA A 118 -1.24 1.96 12.92
C ALA A 118 -2.44 1.13 12.45
N GLN A 119 -3.21 0.59 13.38
CA GLN A 119 -4.42 -0.17 13.05
C GLN A 119 -5.45 0.72 12.34
N THR A 120 -5.56 1.99 12.73
CA THR A 120 -6.56 2.93 12.23
C THR A 120 -6.18 4.39 12.47
N LEU A 121 -6.75 5.28 11.65
CA LEU A 121 -6.79 6.73 11.75
C LEU A 121 -8.23 7.24 11.98
N ASP A 122 -9.12 6.41 12.53
CA ASP A 122 -10.49 6.86 12.82
C ASP A 122 -10.45 8.10 13.71
N GLU A 123 -11.25 9.10 13.32
CA GLU A 123 -11.36 10.40 13.98
C GLU A 123 -10.05 11.21 14.01
N ALA A 124 -9.00 10.82 13.29
CA ALA A 124 -7.74 11.56 13.25
C ALA A 124 -7.81 12.78 12.31
N ASP A 125 -7.25 13.91 12.78
CA ASP A 125 -6.97 15.11 11.99
C ASP A 125 -5.45 15.26 11.83
N GLY A 126 -4.90 14.56 10.84
CA GLY A 126 -3.46 14.51 10.61
C GLY A 126 -2.72 13.46 11.46
N GLU A 127 -1.55 13.84 11.94
CA GLU A 127 -0.55 12.92 12.48
C GLU A 127 -0.94 12.31 13.83
N ILE A 128 -0.73 10.99 13.95
CA ILE A 128 -0.87 10.20 15.18
C ILE A 128 0.42 9.39 15.43
N PRO A 129 0.64 8.90 16.67
CA PRO A 129 1.71 7.94 16.93
C PRO A 129 1.54 6.66 16.09
N LEU A 130 2.65 6.17 15.54
CA LEU A 130 2.71 4.92 14.78
C LEU A 130 3.34 3.80 15.61
N ALA A 131 2.94 2.56 15.36
CA ALA A 131 3.60 1.40 15.95
C ALA A 131 5.00 1.22 15.35
N GLU A 132 5.86 0.50 16.06
CA GLU A 132 7.21 0.20 15.59
C GLU A 132 7.20 -0.66 14.32
N GLY A 133 8.18 -0.42 13.45
CA GLY A 133 8.49 -1.25 12.29
C GLY A 133 9.69 -2.18 12.57
N ILE A 134 10.12 -2.92 11.55
CA ILE A 134 11.28 -3.82 11.62
C ILE A 134 12.57 -3.21 11.07
N VAL A 135 12.60 -1.89 10.90
CA VAL A 135 13.77 -1.15 10.40
C VAL A 135 14.04 0.07 11.27
N SER A 136 15.32 0.40 11.45
CA SER A 136 15.77 1.37 12.45
C SER A 136 17.12 1.97 12.06
N ARG A 137 17.29 3.27 12.32
CA ARG A 137 18.57 4.00 12.26
C ARG A 137 19.58 3.50 13.28
N HIS A 138 19.13 2.92 14.39
CA HIS A 138 20.04 2.29 15.36
C HIS A 138 20.53 0.92 14.85
N GLY A 139 20.02 0.44 13.72
CA GLY A 139 20.43 -0.79 13.08
C GLY A 139 19.79 -2.05 13.66
N TYR A 140 18.87 -1.91 14.61
CA TYR A 140 18.05 -3.02 15.08
C TYR A 140 16.61 -2.67 15.39
N ALA A 141 15.73 -3.68 15.28
CA ALA A 141 14.31 -3.62 15.64
C ALA A 141 13.85 -4.95 16.25
N LEU A 142 12.68 -4.94 16.89
CA LEU A 142 12.13 -6.09 17.62
C LEU A 142 10.70 -6.39 17.16
N ILE A 143 10.33 -7.66 17.18
CA ILE A 143 8.93 -8.11 17.24
C ILE A 143 8.79 -9.03 18.43
N ASP A 144 7.74 -8.80 19.23
CA ASP A 144 7.32 -9.72 20.28
C ASP A 144 6.18 -10.62 19.78
N ASP A 145 6.39 -11.93 19.89
CA ASP A 145 5.48 -12.98 19.44
C ASP A 145 4.85 -13.76 20.62
N ALA A 146 5.13 -13.36 21.87
CA ALA A 146 4.66 -14.06 23.06
C ALA A 146 3.13 -14.00 23.23
N ASP A 147 2.48 -12.92 22.79
CA ASP A 147 1.03 -12.76 22.92
C ASP A 147 0.22 -13.31 21.73
N ASN A 148 0.88 -13.83 20.69
CA ASN A 148 0.19 -14.34 19.50
C ASN A 148 -0.39 -15.74 19.71
N ASN A 149 -1.57 -15.99 19.12
CA ASN A 149 -2.12 -17.33 18.99
C ASN A 149 -1.25 -18.19 18.06
N VAL A 150 -1.13 -19.48 18.39
CA VAL A 150 -0.57 -20.45 17.45
C VAL A 150 -1.54 -20.72 16.30
N ILE A 151 -1.04 -20.97 15.10
CA ILE A 151 -1.82 -21.53 13.99
C ILE A 151 -1.60 -23.04 13.98
N LEU A 152 -2.69 -23.80 14.10
CA LEU A 152 -2.69 -25.27 14.06
C LEU A 152 -2.61 -25.77 12.61
N GLU A 153 -2.25 -27.05 12.42
CA GLU A 153 -2.09 -27.65 11.08
C GLU A 153 -3.35 -27.55 10.20
N ASN A 154 -4.53 -27.55 10.82
CA ASN A 154 -5.82 -27.38 10.15
C ASN A 154 -6.21 -25.91 9.91
N GLN A 155 -5.27 -24.96 10.08
CA GLN A 155 -5.48 -23.51 9.98
C GLN A 155 -6.47 -22.96 11.01
N GLU A 156 -6.58 -23.61 12.17
CA GLU A 156 -7.33 -23.06 13.30
C GLU A 156 -6.41 -22.23 14.18
N LEU A 157 -6.93 -21.10 14.68
CA LEU A 157 -6.26 -20.35 15.74
C LEU A 157 -6.36 -21.14 17.06
N GLY A 158 -5.20 -21.51 17.57
CA GLY A 158 -5.04 -22.24 18.83
C GLY A 158 -4.81 -21.33 20.03
N PRO A 159 -4.31 -21.90 21.14
CA PRO A 159 -3.95 -21.11 22.33
C PRO A 159 -2.85 -20.10 22.02
N GLN A 160 -2.64 -19.14 22.91
CA GLN A 160 -1.46 -18.27 22.84
C GLN A 160 -0.16 -19.08 22.84
N ASN A 161 0.87 -18.45 22.31
CA ASN A 161 2.25 -18.87 22.45
C ASN A 161 2.54 -19.15 23.94
N ARG A 162 3.20 -20.28 24.19
CA ARG A 162 3.49 -20.75 25.56
C ARG A 162 4.70 -20.06 26.17
N ASP A 163 5.57 -19.49 25.35
CA ASP A 163 6.82 -18.89 25.80
C ASP A 163 6.50 -17.57 26.52
N GLN A 164 7.10 -17.35 27.69
CA GLN A 164 6.92 -16.07 28.42
C GLN A 164 7.68 -14.92 27.75
N THR A 165 8.59 -15.25 26.85
CA THR A 165 9.33 -14.32 26.00
C THR A 165 9.54 -15.03 24.68
N ASP A 166 9.15 -14.39 23.57
CA ASP A 166 9.45 -14.85 22.22
C ASP A 166 9.75 -13.63 21.34
N LEU A 167 11.00 -13.18 21.36
CA LEU A 167 11.43 -11.97 20.68
C LEU A 167 12.19 -12.30 19.40
N TYR A 168 11.89 -11.57 18.34
CA TYR A 168 12.66 -11.58 17.10
C TYR A 168 13.48 -10.30 17.02
N TYR A 169 14.80 -10.45 17.03
CA TYR A 169 15.76 -9.35 16.93
C TYR A 169 16.26 -9.23 15.49
N PHE A 170 15.85 -8.15 14.82
CA PHE A 170 16.22 -7.80 13.45
C PHE A 170 17.43 -6.86 13.50
N ALA A 171 18.62 -7.34 13.17
CA ALA A 171 19.90 -6.61 13.27
C ALA A 171 20.46 -6.22 11.89
N TYR A 172 19.58 -5.88 10.94
CA TYR A 172 19.97 -5.64 9.54
C TYR A 172 20.73 -4.33 9.29
N GLY A 173 20.91 -3.50 10.33
CA GLY A 173 21.52 -2.19 10.13
C GLY A 173 20.65 -1.33 9.21
N HIS A 174 21.32 -0.77 8.22
CA HIS A 174 20.74 0.04 7.16
C HIS A 174 20.34 -0.76 5.91
N GLN A 175 20.39 -2.10 5.96
CA GLN A 175 19.92 -2.99 4.88
C GLN A 175 18.40 -3.20 4.95
N TYR A 176 17.64 -2.10 4.89
CA TYR A 176 16.20 -2.10 5.16
C TYR A 176 15.41 -3.07 4.28
N LEU A 177 15.67 -3.08 2.97
CA LEU A 177 14.96 -3.98 2.05
C LEU A 177 15.26 -5.46 2.35
N GLN A 178 16.47 -5.80 2.80
CA GLN A 178 16.80 -7.16 3.19
C GLN A 178 16.04 -7.56 4.48
N SER A 179 15.89 -6.63 5.44
CA SER A 179 15.05 -6.84 6.63
C SER A 179 13.60 -7.18 6.24
N ILE A 180 13.01 -6.44 5.29
CA ILE A 180 11.64 -6.69 4.79
C ILE A 180 11.54 -8.08 4.12
N LYS A 181 12.52 -8.46 3.28
CA LYS A 181 12.52 -9.77 2.60
C LYS A 181 12.57 -10.92 3.60
N ASP A 182 13.44 -10.84 4.59
CA ASP A 182 13.55 -11.88 5.62
C ASP A 182 12.34 -11.86 6.56
N TYR A 183 11.71 -10.70 6.80
CA TYR A 183 10.41 -10.63 7.46
C TYR A 183 9.31 -11.33 6.68
N PHE A 184 9.22 -11.16 5.37
CA PHE A 184 8.25 -11.90 4.55
C PHE A 184 8.54 -13.39 4.49
N LYS A 185 9.80 -13.79 4.52
CA LYS A 185 10.15 -15.21 4.67
C LYS A 185 9.67 -15.75 6.03
N LEU A 186 9.86 -15.00 7.10
CA LEU A 186 9.45 -15.40 8.46
C LEU A 186 7.93 -15.47 8.60
N SER A 187 7.26 -14.42 8.14
CA SER A 187 5.85 -14.15 8.44
C SER A 187 4.93 -14.38 7.25
N GLY A 188 5.43 -14.91 6.13
CA GLY A 188 4.70 -15.12 4.89
C GLY A 188 4.60 -13.86 4.02
N VAL A 189 4.69 -14.09 2.71
CA VAL A 189 4.60 -13.05 1.68
C VAL A 189 3.16 -12.53 1.52
N PRO A 190 2.96 -11.25 1.17
CA PRO A 190 1.66 -10.77 0.72
C PRO A 190 1.22 -11.55 -0.52
N PRO A 191 -0.03 -12.07 -0.59
CA PRO A 191 -0.52 -12.76 -1.77
C PRO A 191 -0.67 -11.78 -2.95
N ILE A 192 -0.59 -12.29 -4.18
CA ILE A 192 -0.84 -11.49 -5.38
C ILE A 192 -2.30 -11.04 -5.34
N LEU A 193 -2.52 -9.72 -5.37
CA LEU A 193 -3.88 -9.18 -5.42
C LEU A 193 -4.51 -9.47 -6.78
N PRO A 194 -5.83 -9.76 -6.85
CA PRO A 194 -6.49 -9.88 -8.12
C PRO A 194 -6.48 -8.53 -8.86
N ARG A 195 -6.30 -8.56 -10.19
CA ARG A 195 -6.12 -7.36 -11.03
C ARG A 195 -7.22 -6.30 -10.85
N TYR A 196 -8.46 -6.71 -10.60
CA TYR A 196 -9.56 -5.76 -10.38
C TYR A 196 -9.35 -4.88 -9.14
N ALA A 197 -8.63 -5.36 -8.11
CA ALA A 197 -8.35 -4.62 -6.90
C ALA A 197 -7.46 -3.40 -7.17
N LEU A 198 -6.66 -3.43 -8.24
CA LEU A 198 -5.73 -2.35 -8.57
C LEU A 198 -6.43 -1.15 -9.27
N GLY A 199 -7.68 -1.30 -9.71
CA GLY A 199 -8.46 -0.23 -10.35
C GLY A 199 -9.07 0.79 -9.37
N ASN A 200 -10.06 1.54 -9.85
CA ASN A 200 -10.81 2.50 -9.02
C ASN A 200 -11.95 1.79 -8.27
N TRP A 201 -12.10 2.11 -6.99
CA TRP A 201 -13.18 1.59 -6.15
C TRP A 201 -14.16 2.71 -5.82
N TRP A 202 -15.45 2.46 -6.02
CA TRP A 202 -16.50 3.36 -5.55
C TRP A 202 -17.05 2.87 -4.23
N SER A 203 -16.96 3.72 -3.21
CA SER A 203 -17.54 3.49 -1.90
C SER A 203 -18.08 4.80 -1.34
N ARG A 204 -19.10 4.70 -0.49
CA ARG A 204 -19.63 5.79 0.32
C ARG A 204 -20.55 5.18 1.36
N TYR A 205 -20.43 5.60 2.62
CA TYR A 205 -21.46 5.32 3.61
C TYR A 205 -22.70 6.11 3.21
N TYR A 206 -23.67 5.47 2.57
CA TYR A 206 -24.87 6.12 2.06
C TYR A 206 -25.95 5.07 1.77
N ALA A 207 -27.18 5.38 2.19
CA ALA A 207 -28.36 4.55 1.95
C ALA A 207 -28.84 4.61 0.49
N TYR A 208 -28.00 4.12 -0.43
CA TYR A 208 -28.36 4.05 -1.85
C TYR A 208 -29.59 3.17 -2.05
N THR A 209 -30.55 3.67 -2.83
CA THR A 209 -31.49 2.78 -3.50
C THR A 209 -30.81 2.10 -4.68
N GLN A 210 -31.31 0.93 -5.07
CA GLN A 210 -30.85 0.21 -6.26
C GLN A 210 -30.86 1.11 -7.50
N ALA A 211 -31.90 1.93 -7.68
CA ALA A 211 -32.03 2.83 -8.82
C ALA A 211 -30.97 3.94 -8.81
N GLU A 212 -30.68 4.53 -7.65
CA GLU A 212 -29.62 5.53 -7.51
C GLU A 212 -28.23 4.94 -7.79
N TYR A 213 -27.96 3.73 -7.27
CA TYR A 213 -26.68 3.05 -7.50
C TYR A 213 -26.50 2.69 -8.99
N GLN A 214 -27.55 2.23 -9.68
CA GLN A 214 -27.51 2.00 -11.12
C GLN A 214 -27.33 3.30 -11.91
N ALA A 215 -28.01 4.38 -11.52
CA ALA A 215 -27.88 5.69 -12.16
C ALA A 215 -26.46 6.26 -11.99
N LEU A 216 -25.86 6.08 -10.82
CA LEU A 216 -24.48 6.47 -10.52
C LEU A 216 -23.49 5.81 -11.49
N PHE A 217 -23.49 4.48 -11.60
CA PHE A 217 -22.58 3.78 -12.50
C PHE A 217 -22.89 4.00 -13.98
N THR A 218 -24.18 4.16 -14.33
CA THR A 218 -24.55 4.58 -15.69
C THR A 218 -23.98 5.96 -16.02
N ARG A 219 -23.93 6.87 -15.05
CA ARG A 219 -23.29 8.17 -15.23
C ARG A 219 -21.78 8.03 -15.38
N PHE A 220 -21.11 7.24 -14.54
CA PHE A 220 -19.67 6.99 -14.72
C PHE A 220 -19.31 6.47 -16.12
N ASP A 221 -20.13 5.59 -16.70
CA ASP A 221 -19.97 5.15 -18.09
C ASP A 221 -20.08 6.29 -19.10
N GLN A 222 -21.10 7.15 -18.93
CA GLN A 222 -21.33 8.31 -19.80
C GLN A 222 -20.17 9.30 -19.72
N GLU A 223 -19.60 9.48 -18.52
CA GLU A 223 -18.45 10.33 -18.26
C GLU A 223 -17.11 9.67 -18.66
N LYS A 224 -17.15 8.40 -19.07
CA LYS A 224 -15.97 7.61 -19.44
C LYS A 224 -14.94 7.55 -18.29
N VAL A 225 -15.45 7.27 -17.10
CA VAL A 225 -14.66 7.10 -15.87
C VAL A 225 -14.85 5.66 -15.39
N PRO A 226 -13.82 4.81 -15.50
CA PRO A 226 -13.95 3.39 -15.18
C PRO A 226 -13.86 3.13 -13.67
N PHE A 227 -14.58 2.11 -13.20
CA PHE A 227 -14.49 1.55 -11.85
C PHE A 227 -14.42 0.03 -11.97
N SER A 228 -13.71 -0.61 -11.05
CA SER A 228 -13.52 -2.07 -11.01
C SER A 228 -14.11 -2.72 -9.76
N VAL A 229 -14.37 -1.94 -8.70
CA VAL A 229 -15.01 -2.42 -7.47
C VAL A 229 -16.16 -1.51 -7.06
N ALA A 230 -17.32 -2.12 -6.84
CA ALA A 230 -18.49 -1.50 -6.26
C ALA A 230 -18.59 -1.92 -4.79
N VAL A 231 -18.42 -0.96 -3.89
CA VAL A 231 -18.56 -1.16 -2.44
C VAL A 231 -19.93 -0.65 -2.01
N ILE A 232 -20.73 -1.50 -1.38
CA ILE A 232 -22.01 -1.10 -0.78
C ILE A 232 -21.86 -1.19 0.74
N ASP A 233 -22.06 -0.04 1.38
CA ASP A 233 -21.92 0.10 2.83
C ASP A 233 -23.17 -0.37 3.58
N MET A 234 -23.17 -0.23 4.92
CA MET A 234 -24.16 -0.65 5.92
C MET A 234 -25.59 -0.90 5.43
N ASP A 235 -26.18 0.06 4.73
CA ASP A 235 -27.59 0.02 4.33
C ASP A 235 -27.94 -1.03 3.26
N TRP A 236 -26.96 -1.81 2.76
CA TRP A 236 -27.25 -3.00 1.98
C TRP A 236 -28.11 -3.99 2.78
N HIS A 237 -27.91 -4.08 4.11
CA HIS A 237 -28.71 -4.90 5.01
C HIS A 237 -29.76 -4.08 5.78
N GLN A 238 -30.68 -4.76 6.46
CA GLN A 238 -31.67 -4.11 7.31
C GLN A 238 -30.98 -3.39 8.48
N THR A 239 -31.15 -2.07 8.56
CA THR A 239 -30.61 -1.21 9.63
C THR A 239 -31.73 -0.66 10.54
N ASP A 240 -32.94 -0.47 10.01
CA ASP A 240 -34.14 -0.14 10.79
C ASP A 240 -34.78 -1.41 11.35
N ILE A 241 -34.31 -1.83 12.52
CA ILE A 241 -34.82 -2.99 13.25
C ILE A 241 -35.44 -2.56 14.59
N PRO A 242 -36.42 -3.31 15.14
CA PRO A 242 -36.94 -3.01 16.47
C PRO A 242 -35.82 -3.05 17.51
N ILE A 243 -35.75 -2.05 18.39
CA ILE A 243 -34.72 -1.95 19.46
C ILE A 243 -34.69 -3.21 20.34
N SER A 244 -35.84 -3.89 20.51
CA SER A 244 -35.93 -5.15 21.23
C SER A 244 -35.14 -6.30 20.60
N GLU A 245 -34.81 -6.21 19.30
CA GLU A 245 -34.04 -7.21 18.56
C GLU A 245 -32.55 -6.84 18.42
N GLY A 246 -32.15 -5.63 18.81
CA GLY A 246 -30.76 -5.19 18.91
C GLY A 246 -30.49 -3.85 18.24
N SER A 247 -29.26 -3.70 17.75
CA SER A 247 -28.79 -2.56 16.95
C SER A 247 -28.72 -2.97 15.49
N GLY A 248 -29.18 -2.11 14.58
CA GLY A 248 -29.02 -2.29 13.14
C GLY A 248 -27.59 -2.12 12.63
N TRP A 249 -26.59 -2.09 13.51
CA TRP A 249 -25.18 -2.04 13.16
C TRP A 249 -24.66 -3.38 12.61
N THR A 250 -25.26 -4.50 13.01
CA THR A 250 -24.94 -5.82 12.46
C THR A 250 -26.14 -6.31 11.66
N GLY A 251 -25.92 -6.74 10.43
CA GLY A 251 -26.94 -7.49 9.71
C GLY A 251 -26.45 -8.23 8.48
N TYR A 252 -27.27 -9.18 8.02
CA TYR A 252 -26.95 -10.07 6.89
C TYR A 252 -28.09 -10.25 5.88
N THR A 253 -29.20 -9.55 6.08
CA THR A 253 -30.38 -9.64 5.24
C THR A 253 -30.54 -8.38 4.40
N TRP A 254 -30.49 -8.54 3.08
CA TRP A 254 -30.71 -7.46 2.12
C TRP A 254 -31.93 -6.60 2.47
N ASN A 255 -31.71 -5.29 2.56
CA ASN A 255 -32.75 -4.29 2.74
C ASN A 255 -33.62 -4.20 1.48
N GLN A 256 -34.76 -4.88 1.46
CA GLN A 256 -35.64 -4.94 0.28
C GLN A 256 -36.30 -3.60 -0.05
N ALA A 257 -36.32 -2.62 0.87
CA ALA A 257 -36.81 -1.28 0.56
C ALA A 257 -35.83 -0.51 -0.35
N LEU A 258 -34.53 -0.68 -0.12
CA LEU A 258 -33.47 -0.06 -0.92
C LEU A 258 -33.09 -0.91 -2.14
N PHE A 259 -32.97 -2.24 -1.96
CA PHE A 259 -32.49 -3.20 -2.97
C PHE A 259 -33.50 -4.32 -3.27
N PRO A 260 -34.71 -4.00 -3.76
CA PRO A 260 -35.79 -4.98 -3.99
C PRO A 260 -35.45 -6.05 -5.05
N LYS A 261 -34.41 -5.83 -5.87
CA LYS A 261 -33.91 -6.79 -6.88
C LYS A 261 -32.38 -6.87 -6.84
N HIS A 262 -31.80 -6.94 -5.65
CA HIS A 262 -30.35 -7.01 -5.41
C HIS A 262 -29.62 -8.03 -6.31
N GLN A 263 -30.13 -9.24 -6.51
CA GLN A 263 -29.49 -10.22 -7.42
C GLN A 263 -29.37 -9.70 -8.87
N GLN A 264 -30.35 -8.93 -9.36
CA GLN A 264 -30.26 -8.30 -10.68
C GLN A 264 -29.25 -7.16 -10.70
N LEU A 265 -29.11 -6.43 -9.57
CA LEU A 265 -28.07 -5.41 -9.41
C LEU A 265 -26.67 -6.04 -9.45
N LEU A 266 -26.43 -7.10 -8.68
CA LEU A 266 -25.14 -7.80 -8.63
C LEU A 266 -24.75 -8.31 -10.02
N ALA A 267 -25.66 -9.03 -10.69
CA ALA A 267 -25.43 -9.51 -12.06
C ALA A 267 -25.17 -8.36 -13.06
N TRP A 268 -25.85 -7.22 -12.90
CA TRP A 268 -25.63 -6.02 -13.73
C TRP A 268 -24.24 -5.40 -13.48
N LEU A 269 -23.80 -5.31 -12.22
CA LEU A 269 -22.45 -4.83 -11.87
C LEU A 269 -21.37 -5.77 -12.45
N HIS A 270 -21.56 -7.09 -12.35
CA HIS A 270 -20.66 -8.08 -12.94
C HIS A 270 -20.59 -8.02 -14.47
N GLN A 271 -21.73 -7.83 -15.15
CA GLN A 271 -21.76 -7.62 -16.61
C GLN A 271 -20.95 -6.38 -17.05
N LYS A 272 -20.81 -5.40 -16.16
CA LYS A 272 -19.98 -4.21 -16.37
C LYS A 272 -18.50 -4.44 -16.02
N GLY A 273 -18.12 -5.66 -15.61
CA GLY A 273 -16.75 -6.02 -15.26
C GLY A 273 -16.32 -5.60 -13.85
N MET A 274 -17.27 -5.21 -12.99
CA MET A 274 -16.97 -4.86 -11.60
C MET A 274 -17.07 -6.06 -10.68
N LYS A 275 -16.38 -5.96 -9.54
CA LYS A 275 -16.53 -6.85 -8.39
C LYS A 275 -17.28 -6.15 -7.27
N VAL A 276 -18.02 -6.89 -6.47
CA VAL A 276 -18.88 -6.36 -5.42
C VAL A 276 -18.40 -6.80 -4.05
N THR A 277 -18.30 -5.85 -3.13
CA THR A 277 -18.08 -6.13 -1.71
C THR A 277 -19.12 -5.40 -0.86
N LEU A 278 -19.49 -6.04 0.24
CA LEU A 278 -20.43 -5.52 1.22
C LEU A 278 -19.72 -5.27 2.54
N ASN A 279 -20.05 -4.16 3.21
CA ASN A 279 -19.59 -3.86 4.57
C ASN A 279 -20.25 -4.80 5.58
N VAL A 280 -19.48 -5.36 6.52
CA VAL A 280 -20.00 -6.18 7.62
C VAL A 280 -19.38 -5.78 8.96
N HIS A 281 -20.24 -5.75 9.97
CA HIS A 281 -19.88 -5.54 11.37
C HIS A 281 -20.44 -6.69 12.22
N PRO A 282 -19.72 -7.82 12.38
CA PRO A 282 -20.33 -9.05 12.88
C PRO A 282 -20.58 -9.13 14.39
N ALA A 283 -20.30 -8.05 15.13
CA ALA A 283 -20.23 -8.04 16.58
C ALA A 283 -21.49 -8.50 17.33
N ALA A 284 -22.68 -8.19 16.82
CA ALA A 284 -23.92 -8.56 17.49
C ALA A 284 -24.33 -10.03 17.27
N GLY A 285 -23.53 -10.80 16.51
CA GLY A 285 -23.85 -12.16 16.11
C GLY A 285 -24.95 -12.21 15.04
N ILE A 286 -25.70 -13.31 14.98
CA ILE A 286 -26.82 -13.48 14.04
C ILE A 286 -28.14 -13.50 14.82
N ARG A 287 -29.08 -12.63 14.41
CA ARG A 287 -30.33 -12.35 15.14
C ARG A 287 -31.55 -12.96 14.45
N SER A 288 -32.64 -13.11 15.19
CA SER A 288 -33.85 -13.80 14.72
C SER A 288 -34.58 -13.14 13.54
N PHE A 289 -34.37 -11.83 13.32
CA PHE A 289 -34.94 -11.14 12.16
C PHE A 289 -34.23 -11.47 10.84
N GLU A 290 -33.03 -12.05 10.90
CA GLU A 290 -32.25 -12.38 9.71
C GLU A 290 -32.92 -13.49 8.91
N LYS A 291 -32.97 -13.33 7.58
CA LYS A 291 -33.51 -14.30 6.62
C LYS A 291 -32.91 -15.70 6.83
N ASN A 292 -31.61 -15.76 7.13
CA ASN A 292 -30.86 -17.01 7.28
C ASN A 292 -30.87 -17.56 8.71
N TYR A 293 -31.46 -16.86 9.69
CA TYR A 293 -31.51 -17.31 11.08
C TYR A 293 -32.11 -18.71 11.27
N PRO A 294 -33.17 -19.14 10.56
CA PRO A 294 -33.70 -20.50 10.74
C PRO A 294 -32.67 -21.62 10.48
N ALA A 295 -31.78 -21.44 9.49
CA ALA A 295 -30.70 -22.39 9.22
C ALA A 295 -29.64 -22.35 10.33
N VAL A 296 -29.26 -21.14 10.76
CA VAL A 296 -28.30 -20.92 11.85
C VAL A 296 -28.80 -21.49 13.17
N ALA A 297 -30.07 -21.27 13.52
CA ALA A 297 -30.68 -21.80 14.74
C ALA A 297 -30.73 -23.33 14.73
N GLN A 298 -31.01 -23.94 13.57
CA GLN A 298 -30.92 -25.40 13.42
C GLN A 298 -29.47 -25.90 13.56
N HIS A 299 -28.49 -25.22 12.95
CA HIS A 299 -27.08 -25.59 13.01
C HIS A 299 -26.55 -25.55 14.44
N LEU A 300 -26.85 -24.47 15.15
CA LEU A 300 -26.35 -24.19 16.50
C LEU A 300 -27.26 -24.76 17.61
N ALA A 301 -28.37 -25.41 17.25
CA ALA A 301 -29.38 -25.91 18.17
C ALA A 301 -29.94 -24.84 19.13
N LEU A 302 -30.19 -23.64 18.60
CA LEU A 302 -30.78 -22.51 19.33
C LEU A 302 -32.30 -22.63 19.45
N ASP A 303 -32.87 -22.04 20.49
CA ASP A 303 -34.30 -21.94 20.65
C ASP A 303 -34.90 -20.84 19.74
N ALA A 304 -35.41 -21.27 18.59
CA ALA A 304 -36.07 -20.40 17.63
C ALA A 304 -37.42 -19.82 18.14
N GLU A 305 -38.10 -20.47 19.10
CA GLU A 305 -39.36 -19.97 19.66
C GLU A 305 -39.11 -18.75 20.56
N THR A 306 -38.04 -18.80 21.35
CA THR A 306 -37.62 -17.69 22.21
C THR A 306 -36.70 -16.68 21.52
N LYS A 307 -36.42 -16.87 20.22
CA LYS A 307 -35.54 -16.01 19.41
C LYS A 307 -34.12 -15.90 19.97
N GLU A 308 -33.57 -17.01 20.45
CA GLU A 308 -32.23 -17.08 21.02
C GLU A 308 -31.15 -16.63 20.01
N PRO A 309 -30.37 -15.57 20.27
CA PRO A 309 -29.40 -15.09 19.29
C PRO A 309 -28.20 -16.03 19.18
N ALA A 310 -27.68 -16.20 17.95
CA ALA A 310 -26.36 -16.79 17.75
C ALA A 310 -25.30 -15.76 18.15
N VAL A 311 -24.77 -15.89 19.37
CA VAL A 311 -23.75 -14.97 19.90
C VAL A 311 -22.46 -15.08 19.08
N PHE A 312 -21.89 -13.94 18.70
CA PHE A 312 -20.64 -13.90 17.95
C PHE A 312 -19.49 -14.54 18.73
N ASP A 313 -18.91 -15.59 18.17
CA ASP A 313 -17.78 -16.31 18.77
C ASP A 313 -16.96 -17.01 17.69
N LEU A 314 -15.86 -16.37 17.25
CA LEU A 314 -14.93 -16.96 16.28
C LEU A 314 -14.01 -18.01 16.89
N GLN A 315 -14.04 -18.31 18.19
CA GLN A 315 -13.36 -19.47 18.76
C GLN A 315 -14.22 -20.73 18.63
N ASN A 316 -15.55 -20.58 18.62
CA ASN A 316 -16.48 -21.68 18.43
C ASN A 316 -16.59 -22.11 16.95
N SER A 317 -16.08 -23.31 16.65
CA SER A 317 -16.13 -23.89 15.30
C SER A 317 -17.55 -24.10 14.76
N ALA A 318 -18.55 -24.35 15.61
CA ALA A 318 -19.94 -24.45 15.17
C ALA A 318 -20.46 -23.08 14.75
N PHE A 319 -20.17 -22.02 15.51
CA PHE A 319 -20.54 -20.66 15.12
C PHE A 319 -19.86 -20.26 13.81
N ARG A 320 -18.54 -20.49 13.66
CA ARG A 320 -17.83 -20.17 12.41
C ARG A 320 -18.45 -20.87 11.20
N ARG A 321 -18.77 -22.16 11.30
CA ARG A 321 -19.42 -22.89 10.20
C ARG A 321 -20.79 -22.29 9.88
N ALA A 322 -21.63 -22.02 10.87
CA ALA A 322 -22.92 -21.36 10.62
C ALA A 322 -22.76 -19.95 10.02
N TYR A 323 -21.76 -19.19 10.50
CA TYR A 323 -21.44 -17.86 10.02
C TYR A 323 -21.01 -17.85 8.55
N PHE A 324 -20.13 -18.76 8.14
CA PHE A 324 -19.72 -18.84 6.73
C PHE A 324 -20.76 -19.57 5.86
N GLU A 325 -21.12 -20.80 6.21
CA GLU A 325 -21.93 -21.69 5.37
C GLU A 325 -23.40 -21.27 5.27
N ASP A 326 -24.01 -20.84 6.39
CA ASP A 326 -25.44 -20.50 6.41
C ASP A 326 -25.72 -19.01 6.13
N VAL A 327 -24.70 -18.14 6.29
CA VAL A 327 -24.87 -16.69 6.13
C VAL A 327 -24.09 -16.10 4.96
N HIS A 328 -22.77 -16.27 4.90
CA HIS A 328 -21.93 -15.59 3.89
C HIS A 328 -22.00 -16.31 2.53
N HIS A 329 -21.89 -17.63 2.49
CA HIS A 329 -21.90 -18.42 1.26
C HIS A 329 -23.17 -18.22 0.42
N PRO A 330 -24.39 -18.14 0.99
CA PRO A 330 -25.57 -17.80 0.21
C PRO A 330 -25.52 -16.40 -0.43
N LEU A 331 -24.91 -15.42 0.24
CA LEU A 331 -24.74 -14.05 -0.29
C LEU A 331 -23.66 -14.01 -1.38
N GLU A 332 -22.62 -14.84 -1.25
CA GLU A 332 -21.59 -15.02 -2.28
C GLU A 332 -22.16 -15.74 -3.52
N ASP A 333 -22.99 -16.77 -3.33
CA ASP A 333 -23.72 -17.45 -4.42
C ASP A 333 -24.66 -16.49 -5.18
N GLU A 334 -25.14 -15.44 -4.52
CA GLU A 334 -25.93 -14.36 -5.14
C GLU A 334 -25.06 -13.37 -5.96
N GLY A 335 -23.76 -13.29 -5.69
CA GLY A 335 -22.80 -12.46 -6.44
C GLY A 335 -21.94 -11.50 -5.62
N VAL A 336 -21.85 -11.66 -4.30
CA VAL A 336 -20.84 -10.97 -3.48
C VAL A 336 -19.47 -11.63 -3.71
N ASP A 337 -18.46 -10.85 -4.09
CA ASP A 337 -17.14 -11.40 -4.46
C ASP A 337 -16.18 -11.49 -3.26
N PHE A 338 -16.26 -10.53 -2.34
CA PHE A 338 -15.49 -10.49 -1.10
C PHE A 338 -16.16 -9.59 -0.04
N TRP A 339 -15.56 -9.51 1.14
CA TRP A 339 -16.14 -8.83 2.30
C TRP A 339 -15.28 -7.67 2.80
N TRP A 340 -15.94 -6.56 3.13
CA TRP A 340 -15.35 -5.46 3.89
C TRP A 340 -15.67 -5.63 5.36
N ILE A 341 -14.67 -6.03 6.14
CA ILE A 341 -14.74 -6.31 7.56
C ILE A 341 -14.26 -5.07 8.32
N ASP A 342 -15.22 -4.24 8.74
CA ASP A 342 -14.94 -2.93 9.32
C ASP A 342 -14.84 -2.97 10.86
N TRP A 343 -15.47 -3.98 11.48
CA TRP A 343 -15.40 -4.16 12.92
C TRP A 343 -13.97 -4.45 13.42
N GLN A 344 -13.55 -3.70 14.43
CA GLN A 344 -12.18 -3.76 14.98
C GLN A 344 -12.14 -3.71 16.52
N GLN A 345 -13.29 -3.60 17.17
CA GLN A 345 -13.36 -3.38 18.61
C GLN A 345 -13.36 -4.72 19.37
N ASP A 346 -12.25 -5.01 20.05
CA ASP A 346 -12.14 -6.12 21.01
C ASP A 346 -12.91 -5.87 22.33
N ARG A 347 -13.49 -4.66 22.50
CA ARG A 347 -14.02 -4.14 23.77
C ARG A 347 -15.20 -4.93 24.38
N TYR A 348 -15.77 -5.88 23.65
CA TYR A 348 -17.02 -6.55 24.03
C TYR A 348 -16.87 -8.03 24.41
N PHE A 349 -15.67 -8.60 24.27
CA PHE A 349 -15.42 -10.03 24.50
C PHE A 349 -14.33 -10.23 25.55
N ASN A 350 -14.51 -11.23 26.42
CA ASN A 350 -13.43 -11.68 27.30
C ASN A 350 -12.39 -12.42 26.46
N ASN A 351 -11.35 -11.70 26.08
CA ASN A 351 -10.41 -12.06 25.04
C ASN A 351 -9.06 -12.48 25.62
N ASP A 352 -9.01 -13.20 26.74
CA ASP A 352 -7.75 -13.71 27.32
C ASP A 352 -6.93 -14.41 26.23
N GLY A 353 -6.01 -13.66 25.63
CA GLY A 353 -5.17 -14.10 24.53
C GLY A 353 -5.79 -14.30 23.14
N PHE A 354 -6.98 -13.78 22.82
CA PHE A 354 -7.61 -13.95 21.49
C PHE A 354 -7.98 -12.61 20.86
N ASN A 355 -7.27 -12.23 19.79
CA ASN A 355 -7.53 -10.96 19.08
C ASN A 355 -8.58 -11.17 17.96
N VAL A 356 -9.71 -10.47 18.06
CA VAL A 356 -10.85 -10.69 17.14
C VAL A 356 -10.55 -10.20 15.73
N LEU A 357 -9.82 -9.10 15.58
CA LEU A 357 -9.45 -8.58 14.25
C LEU A 357 -8.52 -9.54 13.51
N LYS A 358 -7.52 -10.11 14.20
CA LYS A 358 -6.66 -11.17 13.65
C LYS A 358 -7.47 -12.39 13.21
N ALA A 359 -8.43 -12.82 14.03
CA ALA A 359 -9.30 -13.95 13.71
C ALA A 359 -10.23 -13.68 12.52
N LEU A 360 -10.83 -12.49 12.46
CA LEU A 360 -11.64 -12.04 11.33
C LEU A 360 -10.83 -12.06 10.04
N ASN A 361 -9.66 -11.42 10.03
CA ASN A 361 -8.78 -11.38 8.86
C ASN A 361 -8.39 -12.79 8.41
N HIS A 362 -7.96 -13.63 9.34
CA HIS A 362 -7.53 -14.99 9.06
C HIS A 362 -8.65 -15.86 8.48
N TYR A 363 -9.80 -15.94 9.16
CA TYR A 363 -10.87 -16.85 8.74
C TYR A 363 -11.61 -16.37 7.50
N HIS A 364 -11.90 -15.07 7.37
CA HIS A 364 -12.53 -14.56 6.14
C HIS A 364 -11.63 -14.72 4.92
N TYR A 365 -10.32 -14.48 5.05
CA TYR A 365 -9.41 -14.65 3.92
C TYR A 365 -9.31 -16.12 3.51
N LEU A 366 -9.17 -17.05 4.46
CA LEU A 366 -9.10 -18.49 4.16
C LEU A 366 -10.41 -19.03 3.57
N ASP A 367 -11.57 -18.56 4.04
CA ASP A 367 -12.85 -18.94 3.47
C ASP A 367 -13.02 -18.38 2.05
N ASN A 368 -12.70 -17.10 1.84
CA ASN A 368 -12.74 -16.47 0.52
C ASN A 368 -11.76 -17.14 -0.46
N GLN A 369 -10.57 -17.56 0.00
CA GLN A 369 -9.59 -18.28 -0.81
C GLN A 369 -10.12 -19.64 -1.29
N LYS A 370 -10.83 -20.38 -0.44
CA LYS A 370 -11.46 -21.66 -0.84
C LYS A 370 -12.53 -21.46 -1.91
N ARG A 371 -13.22 -20.32 -1.88
CA ARG A 371 -14.34 -20.03 -2.80
C ARG A 371 -13.91 -19.29 -4.06
N ASN A 372 -12.79 -18.57 -4.02
CA ASN A 372 -12.27 -17.73 -5.10
C ASN A 372 -10.78 -18.02 -5.34
N ASP A 373 -10.46 -19.24 -5.76
CA ASP A 373 -9.07 -19.66 -5.99
C ASP A 373 -8.34 -18.71 -6.95
N GLY A 374 -7.14 -18.27 -6.56
CA GLY A 374 -6.34 -17.27 -7.26
C GLY A 374 -6.88 -15.83 -7.28
N ASN A 375 -8.01 -15.53 -6.63
CA ASN A 375 -8.62 -14.19 -6.58
C ASN A 375 -9.07 -13.77 -5.18
N ALA A 376 -8.56 -14.44 -4.15
CA ALA A 376 -8.94 -14.18 -2.77
C ALA A 376 -8.63 -12.75 -2.34
N LEU A 377 -9.57 -12.09 -1.69
CA LEU A 377 -9.41 -10.73 -1.17
C LEU A 377 -10.32 -10.53 0.05
N ILE A 378 -9.88 -9.70 0.99
CA ILE A 378 -10.76 -9.06 1.97
C ILE A 378 -10.50 -7.55 1.96
N LEU A 379 -11.34 -6.76 2.62
CA LEU A 379 -11.01 -5.38 2.99
C LEU A 379 -11.16 -5.27 4.51
N SER A 380 -10.08 -5.04 5.25
CA SER A 380 -10.10 -4.89 6.70
C SER A 380 -8.95 -3.99 7.17
N ARG A 381 -8.53 -4.09 8.44
CA ARG A 381 -7.54 -3.20 9.06
C ARG A 381 -6.26 -3.94 9.40
N TYR A 382 -5.18 -3.18 9.61
CA TYR A 382 -3.89 -3.73 10.04
C TYR A 382 -3.99 -4.27 11.47
N ALA A 383 -3.80 -5.58 11.65
CA ALA A 383 -3.95 -6.26 12.94
C ALA A 383 -2.60 -6.55 13.63
N GLY A 384 -1.52 -5.90 13.20
CA GLY A 384 -0.15 -6.16 13.68
C GLY A 384 0.68 -7.04 12.75
N PRO A 385 1.93 -7.37 13.14
CA PRO A 385 2.85 -8.17 12.32
C PRO A 385 2.23 -9.51 11.86
N GLY A 386 2.51 -9.90 10.61
CA GLY A 386 1.91 -11.05 9.94
C GLY A 386 0.60 -10.76 9.20
N SER A 387 -0.03 -9.60 9.43
CA SER A 387 -1.31 -9.26 8.79
C SER A 387 -1.22 -9.08 7.27
N GLN A 388 -0.04 -8.85 6.71
CA GLN A 388 0.14 -8.69 5.26
C GLN A 388 -0.28 -9.93 4.44
N ARG A 389 -0.38 -11.10 5.09
CA ARG A 389 -0.90 -12.33 4.48
C ARG A 389 -2.39 -12.29 4.17
N TYR A 390 -3.13 -11.34 4.76
CA TYR A 390 -4.57 -11.18 4.60
C TYR A 390 -4.91 -9.79 4.05
N PRO A 391 -4.47 -9.45 2.82
CA PRO A 391 -4.80 -8.16 2.23
C PRO A 391 -6.31 -8.09 1.94
N LEU A 392 -6.93 -6.93 2.12
CA LEU A 392 -6.38 -5.58 2.01
C LEU A 392 -6.64 -4.72 3.26
N GLY A 393 -5.70 -3.84 3.62
CA GLY A 393 -5.90 -2.84 4.68
C GLY A 393 -6.73 -1.60 4.28
N PHE A 394 -7.30 -0.88 5.24
CA PHE A 394 -7.65 0.53 5.08
C PHE A 394 -7.32 1.39 6.31
N SER A 395 -7.06 2.68 6.09
CA SER A 395 -6.64 3.61 7.14
C SER A 395 -7.71 3.99 8.14
N GLY A 396 -8.99 3.86 7.81
CA GLY A 396 -10.08 4.34 8.65
C GLY A 396 -10.47 5.80 8.44
N ASP A 397 -11.29 6.29 9.37
CA ASP A 397 -12.19 7.41 9.22
C ASP A 397 -11.53 8.77 9.50
N THR A 398 -10.60 9.15 8.62
CA THR A 398 -9.86 10.42 8.72
C THR A 398 -10.71 11.67 8.50
N TRP A 399 -10.26 12.79 9.06
CA TRP A 399 -10.88 14.09 8.82
C TRP A 399 -10.67 14.59 7.39
N ILE A 400 -11.65 15.30 6.82
CA ILE A 400 -11.50 16.01 5.54
C ILE A 400 -10.70 17.31 5.77
N SER A 401 -9.37 17.18 5.84
CA SER A 401 -8.45 18.29 6.11
C SER A 401 -7.12 18.16 5.34
N TRP A 402 -6.39 19.28 5.26
CA TRP A 402 -5.02 19.29 4.71
C TRP A 402 -4.02 18.62 5.65
N GLU A 403 -4.23 18.65 6.96
CA GLU A 403 -3.37 17.94 7.92
C GLU A 403 -3.47 16.43 7.73
N SER A 404 -4.68 15.89 7.51
CA SER A 404 -4.88 14.49 7.13
C SER A 404 -4.17 14.17 5.81
N LEU A 405 -4.37 14.96 4.74
CA LEU A 405 -3.66 14.73 3.47
C LEU A 405 -2.13 14.79 3.65
N LYS A 406 -1.62 15.67 4.51
CA LYS A 406 -0.18 15.77 4.79
C LYS A 406 0.40 14.55 5.48
N PHE A 407 -0.40 13.88 6.31
CA PHE A 407 0.04 12.68 7.00
C PHE A 407 -0.03 11.41 6.13
N GLN A 408 -0.99 11.35 5.19
CA GLN A 408 -1.27 10.14 4.41
C GLN A 408 -0.07 9.59 3.61
N PRO A 409 0.74 10.40 2.88
CA PRO A 409 1.95 9.92 2.21
C PRO A 409 2.94 9.26 3.16
N TYR A 410 3.23 9.91 4.29
CA TYR A 410 4.13 9.37 5.31
C TYR A 410 3.60 8.05 5.87
N PHE A 411 2.35 8.05 6.30
CA PHE A 411 1.69 6.89 6.87
C PHE A 411 1.61 5.70 5.89
N THR A 412 1.44 5.99 4.60
CA THR A 412 1.46 4.99 3.51
C THR A 412 2.87 4.45 3.28
N ALA A 413 3.88 5.31 3.23
CA ALA A 413 5.25 4.89 2.98
C ALA A 413 5.85 4.12 4.16
N THR A 414 5.60 4.53 5.40
CA THR A 414 6.10 3.83 6.58
C THR A 414 5.42 2.49 6.80
N ALA A 415 4.21 2.24 6.28
CA ALA A 415 3.58 0.92 6.35
C ALA A 415 4.46 -0.19 5.73
N SER A 416 5.31 0.16 4.75
CA SER A 416 6.28 -0.76 4.14
C SER A 416 7.37 -1.23 5.10
N ASN A 417 7.68 -0.44 6.14
CA ASN A 417 8.63 -0.81 7.20
C ASN A 417 8.14 -1.97 8.09
N ILE A 418 6.87 -2.38 7.95
CA ILE A 418 6.32 -3.58 8.58
C ILE A 418 5.69 -4.52 7.54
N GLY A 419 6.10 -4.37 6.27
CA GLY A 419 5.67 -5.22 5.17
C GLY A 419 4.20 -5.09 4.76
N TYR A 420 3.45 -4.13 5.33
CA TYR A 420 2.02 -3.96 5.05
C TYR A 420 1.78 -3.06 3.84
N SER A 421 2.25 -3.52 2.67
CA SER A 421 2.32 -2.72 1.44
C SER A 421 0.97 -2.47 0.75
N TRP A 422 -0.04 -3.30 1.01
CA TRP A 422 -1.34 -3.26 0.30
C TRP A 422 -2.45 -2.78 1.20
N TRP A 423 -2.80 -1.52 1.05
CA TRP A 423 -3.86 -0.90 1.84
C TRP A 423 -4.43 0.34 1.14
N SER A 424 -5.60 0.77 1.58
CA SER A 424 -6.34 1.91 1.06
C SER A 424 -6.52 3.00 2.12
N HIS A 425 -6.92 4.18 1.70
CA HIS A 425 -7.43 5.21 2.59
C HIS A 425 -8.58 5.92 1.89
N ASP A 426 -9.34 6.69 2.65
CA ASP A 426 -10.51 7.39 2.11
C ASP A 426 -10.05 8.59 1.30
N ILE A 427 -10.08 8.47 -0.01
CA ILE A 427 -9.61 9.53 -0.89
C ILE A 427 -10.45 10.78 -0.69
N GLY A 428 -9.79 11.83 -0.23
CA GLY A 428 -10.41 13.09 0.14
C GLY A 428 -10.92 13.15 1.59
N GLY A 429 -10.60 12.17 2.44
CA GLY A 429 -11.05 12.09 3.83
C GLY A 429 -12.48 11.55 4.00
N HIS A 430 -12.78 11.05 5.19
CA HIS A 430 -13.99 10.32 5.52
C HIS A 430 -15.13 11.21 6.05
N MET A 431 -14.87 11.88 7.18
CA MET A 431 -15.84 12.64 7.97
C MET A 431 -15.25 13.96 8.43
N ILE A 432 -16.11 14.86 8.94
CA ILE A 432 -15.69 16.11 9.60
C ILE A 432 -14.84 17.01 8.66
N GLY A 433 -14.68 18.30 8.96
CA GLY A 433 -13.97 19.23 8.08
C GLY A 433 -14.90 19.91 7.07
N SER A 434 -14.36 20.28 5.91
CA SER A 434 -15.06 21.18 4.98
C SER A 434 -14.94 20.80 3.51
N TYR A 435 -15.92 21.26 2.73
CA TYR A 435 -15.90 21.16 1.28
C TYR A 435 -14.79 22.06 0.71
N ASP A 436 -13.74 21.44 0.19
CA ASP A 436 -12.58 22.10 -0.44
C ASP A 436 -12.26 21.37 -1.76
N PRO A 437 -12.65 21.91 -2.93
CA PRO A 437 -12.38 21.28 -4.22
C PRO A 437 -10.89 21.06 -4.50
N GLU A 438 -10.02 21.97 -4.06
CA GLU A 438 -8.58 21.83 -4.24
C GLU A 438 -8.07 20.61 -3.45
N LEU A 439 -8.43 20.52 -2.16
CA LEU A 439 -8.08 19.39 -1.31
C LEU A 439 -8.54 18.06 -1.94
N GLN A 440 -9.80 17.99 -2.38
CA GLN A 440 -10.35 16.76 -2.97
C GLN A 440 -9.63 16.38 -4.27
N THR A 441 -9.31 17.35 -5.13
CA THR A 441 -8.54 17.08 -6.35
C THR A 441 -7.11 16.65 -6.03
N ARG A 442 -6.39 17.33 -5.11
CA ARG A 442 -5.02 16.94 -4.73
C ARG A 442 -4.95 15.58 -4.05
N TRP A 443 -5.93 15.26 -3.20
CA TRP A 443 -6.01 13.96 -2.56
C TRP A 443 -6.32 12.85 -3.57
N LEU A 444 -7.21 13.09 -4.55
CA LEU A 444 -7.45 12.11 -5.62
C LEU A 444 -6.20 11.90 -6.47
N GLN A 445 -5.47 12.97 -6.82
CA GLN A 445 -4.21 12.84 -7.55
C GLN A 445 -3.19 11.99 -6.78
N TYR A 446 -3.06 12.20 -5.46
CA TYR A 446 -2.27 11.35 -4.57
C TYR A 446 -2.77 9.90 -4.55
N GLY A 447 -4.09 9.69 -4.45
CA GLY A 447 -4.73 8.36 -4.40
C GLY A 447 -4.42 7.49 -5.63
N VAL A 448 -4.29 8.09 -6.81
CA VAL A 448 -3.86 7.38 -8.03
C VAL A 448 -2.49 6.71 -7.87
N PHE A 449 -1.60 7.35 -7.11
CA PHE A 449 -0.25 6.86 -6.79
C PHE A 449 -0.15 6.23 -5.40
N SER A 450 -1.28 5.81 -4.82
CA SER A 450 -1.33 5.02 -3.59
C SER A 450 -1.58 3.54 -3.91
N PRO A 451 -1.39 2.59 -2.97
CA PRO A 451 -1.53 1.16 -3.27
C PRO A 451 -2.91 0.80 -3.81
N ILE A 452 -3.98 1.34 -3.23
CA ILE A 452 -5.37 1.16 -3.69
C ILE A 452 -6.09 2.50 -3.80
N ASN A 453 -6.78 2.70 -4.92
CA ASN A 453 -7.51 3.94 -5.20
C ASN A 453 -9.00 3.81 -4.82
N ARG A 454 -9.31 4.00 -3.53
CA ARG A 454 -10.68 3.88 -2.98
C ARG A 454 -11.29 5.25 -2.64
N LEU A 455 -12.33 5.63 -3.39
CA LEU A 455 -13.14 6.78 -3.05
C LEU A 455 -14.13 6.35 -1.97
N HIS A 456 -14.14 7.03 -0.83
CA HIS A 456 -15.04 6.75 0.29
C HIS A 456 -15.29 7.99 1.14
N SER A 457 -16.44 8.05 1.81
CA SER A 457 -16.80 9.09 2.76
C SER A 457 -18.00 8.69 3.62
N SER A 458 -18.25 9.47 4.66
CA SER A 458 -19.49 9.46 5.43
C SER A 458 -20.72 9.85 4.59
N ASP A 459 -21.90 9.67 5.18
CA ASP A 459 -23.22 9.95 4.60
C ASP A 459 -23.54 11.43 4.42
N ASN A 460 -22.68 12.31 4.94
CA ASN A 460 -22.82 13.75 4.81
C ASN A 460 -23.01 14.15 3.34
N PRO A 461 -24.13 14.82 2.99
CA PRO A 461 -24.45 15.15 1.61
C PRO A 461 -23.40 16.04 0.95
N PHE A 462 -22.57 16.77 1.70
CA PHE A 462 -21.52 17.64 1.16
C PHE A 462 -20.14 16.97 1.02
N SER A 463 -20.02 15.69 1.42
CA SER A 463 -18.76 14.93 1.40
C SER A 463 -18.66 13.93 0.26
N GLY A 464 -19.68 13.86 -0.61
CA GLY A 464 -19.71 12.91 -1.73
C GLY A 464 -18.55 13.09 -2.71
N LYS A 465 -18.02 11.98 -3.21
CA LYS A 465 -16.78 11.92 -4.02
C LYS A 465 -17.03 11.90 -5.53
N GLU A 466 -18.27 12.11 -5.95
CA GLU A 466 -18.63 12.12 -7.37
C GLU A 466 -17.96 13.32 -8.08
N PRO A 467 -17.13 13.12 -9.12
CA PRO A 467 -16.42 14.22 -9.78
C PRO A 467 -17.34 15.35 -10.26
N TRP A 468 -18.55 15.03 -10.73
CA TRP A 468 -19.52 16.00 -11.23
C TRP A 468 -20.20 16.87 -10.16
N ARG A 469 -19.85 16.69 -8.89
CA ARG A 469 -20.30 17.58 -7.81
C ARG A 469 -19.30 18.70 -7.52
N TYR A 470 -18.12 18.66 -8.14
CA TYR A 470 -17.08 19.68 -8.02
C TYR A 470 -17.13 20.67 -9.20
N PRO A 471 -16.45 21.82 -9.10
CA PRO A 471 -16.31 22.74 -10.22
C PRO A 471 -15.74 22.05 -11.46
N VAL A 472 -16.09 22.55 -12.64
CA VAL A 472 -15.79 21.88 -13.93
C VAL A 472 -14.31 21.58 -14.11
N GLU A 473 -13.42 22.48 -13.68
CA GLU A 473 -11.97 22.28 -13.73
C GLU A 473 -11.54 21.10 -12.87
N ASN A 474 -11.92 21.08 -11.58
CA ASN A 474 -11.65 19.97 -10.66
C ASN A 474 -12.17 18.65 -11.22
N ARG A 475 -13.42 18.62 -11.68
CA ARG A 475 -14.03 17.43 -12.28
C ARG A 475 -13.19 16.88 -13.43
N GLN A 476 -12.82 17.73 -14.39
CA GLN A 476 -12.06 17.29 -15.57
C GLN A 476 -10.71 16.67 -15.19
N ILE A 477 -10.08 17.22 -14.16
CA ILE A 477 -8.82 16.71 -13.60
C ILE A 477 -9.05 15.38 -12.91
N MET A 478 -10.07 15.28 -12.04
CA MET A 478 -10.45 14.04 -11.35
C MET A 478 -10.75 12.92 -12.36
N ASP A 479 -11.55 13.19 -13.39
CA ASP A 479 -11.87 12.22 -14.45
C ASP A 479 -10.60 11.74 -15.17
N THR A 480 -9.65 12.63 -15.41
CA THR A 480 -8.37 12.32 -16.09
C THR A 480 -7.48 11.42 -15.22
N PHE A 481 -7.36 11.72 -13.93
CA PHE A 481 -6.58 10.93 -13.00
C PHE A 481 -7.22 9.55 -12.71
N LEU A 482 -8.55 9.48 -12.64
CA LEU A 482 -9.25 8.19 -12.52
C LEU A 482 -9.05 7.31 -13.76
N ARG A 483 -9.00 7.89 -14.97
CA ARG A 483 -8.59 7.17 -16.18
C ARG A 483 -7.13 6.74 -16.12
N LEU A 484 -6.23 7.62 -15.67
CA LEU A 484 -4.80 7.32 -15.53
C LEU A 484 -4.57 6.10 -14.62
N ARG A 485 -5.27 6.00 -13.48
CA ARG A 485 -5.17 4.84 -12.60
C ARG A 485 -5.42 3.52 -13.33
N HIS A 486 -6.45 3.47 -14.17
CA HIS A 486 -6.75 2.29 -14.98
C HIS A 486 -5.73 2.08 -16.11
N GLN A 487 -5.19 3.15 -16.69
CA GLN A 487 -4.13 3.04 -17.69
C GLN A 487 -2.84 2.46 -17.10
N LEU A 488 -2.55 2.73 -15.82
CA LEU A 488 -1.38 2.21 -15.10
C LEU A 488 -1.49 0.75 -14.68
N ILE A 489 -2.62 0.05 -14.92
CA ILE A 489 -2.79 -1.34 -14.46
C ILE A 489 -1.65 -2.28 -14.88
N PRO A 490 -1.10 -2.26 -16.11
CA PRO A 490 0.02 -3.12 -16.46
C PRO A 490 1.28 -2.90 -15.59
N TYR A 491 1.56 -1.63 -15.23
CA TYR A 491 2.62 -1.29 -14.29
C TYR A 491 2.27 -1.77 -12.87
N LEU A 492 1.10 -1.42 -12.34
CA LEU A 492 0.66 -1.80 -11.00
C LEU A 492 0.62 -3.31 -10.79
N ASP A 493 0.16 -4.05 -11.81
CA ASP A 493 0.10 -5.51 -11.78
C ASP A 493 1.51 -6.14 -11.77
N SER A 494 2.45 -5.51 -12.47
CA SER A 494 3.86 -5.90 -12.40
C SER A 494 4.42 -5.73 -10.98
N GLU A 495 4.17 -4.58 -10.36
CA GLU A 495 4.66 -4.28 -9.01
C GLU A 495 3.94 -5.11 -7.92
N ASN A 496 2.67 -5.47 -8.14
CA ASN A 496 1.93 -6.46 -7.34
C ASN A 496 2.62 -7.83 -7.32
N ILE A 497 3.00 -8.33 -8.49
CA ILE A 497 3.69 -9.62 -8.61
C ILE A 497 5.11 -9.54 -8.02
N LYS A 498 5.84 -8.44 -8.24
CA LYS A 498 7.16 -8.21 -7.61
C LYS A 498 7.07 -8.15 -6.08
N THR A 499 5.99 -7.61 -5.52
CA THR A 499 5.79 -7.61 -4.06
C THR A 499 5.71 -9.04 -3.51
N ASN A 500 4.98 -9.92 -4.20
CA ASN A 500 4.85 -11.33 -3.81
C ASN A 500 6.12 -12.15 -4.06
N LEU A 501 6.73 -12.04 -5.24
CA LEU A 501 7.86 -12.88 -5.67
C LEU A 501 9.21 -12.40 -5.14
N ASP A 502 9.44 -11.09 -5.16
CA ASP A 502 10.75 -10.49 -4.84
C ASP A 502 10.78 -9.83 -3.46
N GLY A 503 9.63 -9.71 -2.78
CA GLY A 503 9.52 -9.07 -1.47
C GLY A 503 9.77 -7.56 -1.50
N VAL A 504 9.50 -6.92 -2.64
CA VAL A 504 9.71 -5.47 -2.85
C VAL A 504 8.37 -4.74 -2.74
N PRO A 505 8.14 -3.90 -1.71
CA PRO A 505 6.91 -3.14 -1.56
C PRO A 505 6.65 -2.19 -2.73
N LEU A 506 5.37 -1.98 -3.08
CA LEU A 506 4.97 -1.00 -4.10
C LEU A 506 5.36 0.42 -3.67
N VAL A 507 5.07 0.83 -2.43
CA VAL A 507 5.47 2.14 -1.92
C VAL A 507 6.74 1.97 -1.09
N GLN A 508 7.81 2.67 -1.42
CA GLN A 508 9.06 2.60 -0.67
C GLN A 508 9.48 4.00 -0.24
N PRO A 509 9.70 4.23 1.07
CA PRO A 509 10.37 5.45 1.52
C PRO A 509 11.71 5.62 0.82
N ILE A 510 12.06 6.85 0.45
CA ILE A 510 13.27 7.13 -0.33
C ILE A 510 14.56 6.69 0.37
N TYR A 511 14.58 6.70 1.71
CA TYR A 511 15.71 6.23 2.51
C TYR A 511 16.01 4.72 2.37
N TYR A 512 15.15 3.93 1.73
CA TYR A 512 15.47 2.52 1.41
C TYR A 512 16.66 2.40 0.47
N GLN A 513 16.80 3.33 -0.47
CA GLN A 513 17.90 3.35 -1.43
C GLN A 513 19.11 4.18 -0.93
N TYR A 514 18.87 5.11 -0.01
CA TYR A 514 19.89 6.08 0.46
C TYR A 514 19.95 6.14 2.00
N PRO A 515 20.20 5.02 2.69
CA PRO A 515 20.04 4.96 4.14
C PRO A 515 21.12 5.73 4.93
N GLU A 516 22.28 6.01 4.31
CA GLU A 516 23.38 6.77 4.93
C GLU A 516 23.21 8.29 4.84
N MET A 517 22.17 8.75 4.14
CA MET A 517 21.99 10.15 3.82
C MET A 517 20.84 10.71 4.67
N ASP A 518 21.17 11.41 5.76
CA ASP A 518 20.20 11.97 6.72
C ASP A 518 19.09 12.78 6.07
N THR A 519 19.42 13.54 5.03
CA THR A 519 18.48 14.36 4.26
C THR A 519 17.27 13.59 3.75
N TYR A 520 17.42 12.31 3.36
CA TYR A 520 16.31 11.50 2.81
C TYR A 520 15.26 11.09 3.85
N TYR A 521 15.53 11.27 5.15
CA TYR A 521 14.59 10.97 6.21
C TYR A 521 13.59 12.12 6.47
N ASP A 522 13.88 13.32 5.98
CA ASP A 522 13.06 14.51 6.20
C ASP A 522 11.91 14.64 5.18
N TYR A 523 12.01 14.01 4.00
CA TYR A 523 11.01 14.09 2.92
C TYR A 523 9.91 13.03 3.10
N ARG A 524 9.03 13.29 4.06
CA ARG A 524 7.95 12.39 4.49
C ARG A 524 6.82 12.21 3.46
N ASP A 525 6.73 13.11 2.49
CA ASP A 525 5.75 13.15 1.40
C ASP A 525 6.32 12.75 0.04
N GLU A 526 7.54 12.21 0.02
CA GLU A 526 8.24 11.71 -1.16
C GLU A 526 8.53 10.21 -1.03
N TYR A 527 8.23 9.43 -2.07
CA TYR A 527 8.40 7.98 -2.07
C TYR A 527 8.59 7.44 -3.48
N PHE A 528 9.28 6.29 -3.56
CA PHE A 528 9.24 5.48 -4.77
C PHE A 528 7.91 4.74 -4.86
N PHE A 529 7.27 4.81 -6.01
CA PHE A 529 6.04 4.11 -6.34
C PHE A 529 6.33 3.05 -7.40
N GLY A 530 6.64 1.86 -6.94
CA GLY A 530 7.18 0.75 -7.70
C GLY A 530 8.63 0.99 -8.10
N SER A 531 9.08 0.24 -9.10
CA SER A 531 10.47 0.28 -9.56
C SER A 531 10.88 1.53 -10.34
N GLU A 532 9.93 2.30 -10.90
CA GLU A 532 10.25 3.31 -11.93
C GLU A 532 9.84 4.75 -11.59
N LEU A 533 8.87 4.94 -10.69
CA LEU A 533 8.28 6.25 -10.40
C LEU A 533 8.75 6.79 -9.04
N LEU A 534 9.12 8.06 -8.99
CA LEU A 534 9.33 8.84 -7.77
C LEU A 534 8.19 9.87 -7.67
N VAL A 535 7.41 9.80 -6.60
CA VAL A 535 6.22 10.63 -6.40
C VAL A 535 6.48 11.59 -5.25
N SER A 536 6.18 12.87 -5.46
CA SER A 536 6.20 13.88 -4.39
C SER A 536 4.80 14.45 -4.23
N ALA A 537 4.15 14.11 -3.12
CA ALA A 537 2.76 14.46 -2.90
C ALA A 537 2.60 15.97 -2.65
N ILE A 538 1.59 16.58 -3.29
CA ILE A 538 1.20 17.96 -2.98
C ILE A 538 0.27 17.93 -1.77
N VAL A 539 0.82 18.27 -0.61
CA VAL A 539 0.12 18.24 0.69
C VAL A 539 -0.17 19.62 1.26
N ASN A 540 0.10 20.68 0.51
CA ASN A 540 -0.16 22.07 0.89
C ASN A 540 -1.05 22.76 -0.15
N LYS A 541 -1.85 23.73 0.34
CA LYS A 541 -2.69 24.59 -0.50
C LYS A 541 -1.87 25.35 -1.53
N CYS A 542 -2.52 25.68 -2.63
CA CYS A 542 -2.05 26.57 -3.67
C CYS A 542 -1.58 27.91 -3.09
N GLU A 543 -0.44 28.40 -3.57
CA GLU A 543 -0.01 29.76 -3.31
C GLU A 543 -0.91 30.72 -4.12
N PRO A 544 -1.65 31.65 -3.46
CA PRO A 544 -2.68 32.44 -4.15
C PRO A 544 -2.19 33.37 -5.26
N GLN A 545 -0.99 33.96 -5.15
CA GLN A 545 -0.44 34.81 -6.20
C GLN A 545 0.09 33.99 -7.37
N LEU A 546 0.69 32.83 -7.10
CA LEU A 546 1.25 31.98 -8.14
C LEU A 546 0.16 31.17 -8.87
N GLN A 547 -0.95 30.86 -8.20
CA GLN A 547 -1.96 29.89 -8.66
C GLN A 547 -1.33 28.50 -8.93
N GLN A 548 -0.39 28.11 -8.08
CA GLN A 548 0.36 26.86 -8.13
C GLN A 548 0.50 26.27 -6.73
N SER A 549 0.43 24.94 -6.62
CA SER A 549 0.81 24.23 -5.38
C SER A 549 2.24 23.70 -5.53
N LYS A 550 2.94 23.45 -4.42
CA LYS A 550 4.34 23.06 -4.39
C LYS A 550 4.52 21.71 -3.69
N ALA A 551 5.38 20.86 -4.26
CA ALA A 551 6.04 19.77 -3.54
C ALA A 551 7.55 20.08 -3.45
N THR A 552 8.15 19.89 -2.28
CA THR A 552 9.61 20.03 -2.09
C THR A 552 10.19 18.64 -2.23
N THR A 553 11.10 18.46 -3.18
CA THR A 553 11.53 17.13 -3.64
C THR A 553 13.04 17.06 -3.63
N TRP A 554 13.60 16.00 -3.05
CA TRP A 554 15.03 15.72 -3.19
C TRP A 554 15.28 14.70 -4.29
N LEU A 555 15.73 15.16 -5.45
CA LEU A 555 16.04 14.27 -6.56
C LEU A 555 17.36 13.52 -6.30
N PRO A 556 17.35 12.18 -6.26
CA PRO A 556 18.58 11.41 -6.12
C PRO A 556 19.51 11.54 -7.33
N GLU A 557 20.73 11.02 -7.22
CA GLU A 557 21.71 11.05 -8.32
C GLU A 557 21.13 10.51 -9.64
N GLY A 558 21.40 11.26 -10.71
CA GLY A 558 21.06 10.89 -12.07
C GLY A 558 20.31 11.99 -12.81
N THR A 559 19.72 11.61 -13.93
CA THR A 559 18.82 12.47 -14.70
C THR A 559 17.40 11.98 -14.50
N TRP A 560 16.49 12.90 -14.22
CA TRP A 560 15.08 12.63 -13.97
C TRP A 560 14.21 13.34 -14.98
N TYR A 561 13.12 12.70 -15.38
CA TYR A 561 12.11 13.25 -16.28
C TYR A 561 10.78 13.34 -15.55
N ASP A 562 10.07 14.43 -15.69
CA ASP A 562 8.70 14.52 -15.20
C ASP A 562 7.74 13.79 -16.14
N PHE A 563 6.96 12.87 -15.57
CA PHE A 563 6.02 12.01 -16.28
C PHE A 563 4.96 12.78 -17.08
N PHE A 564 4.51 13.94 -16.58
CA PHE A 564 3.40 14.70 -17.19
C PHE A 564 3.89 15.83 -18.10
N THR A 565 4.94 16.52 -17.69
CA THR A 565 5.44 17.73 -18.35
C THR A 565 6.64 17.46 -19.25
N HIS A 566 7.22 16.26 -19.13
CA HIS A 566 8.41 15.81 -19.84
C HIS A 566 9.68 16.62 -19.54
N GLN A 567 9.63 17.52 -18.54
CA GLN A 567 10.78 18.32 -18.15
C GLN A 567 11.89 17.44 -17.60
N LYS A 568 13.12 17.85 -17.88
CA LYS A 568 14.34 17.15 -17.48
C LYS A 568 15.00 17.86 -16.32
N TYR A 569 15.42 17.10 -15.32
CA TYR A 569 16.09 17.61 -14.13
C TYR A 569 17.36 16.83 -13.84
N ALA A 570 18.41 17.55 -13.45
CA ALA A 570 19.56 16.94 -12.80
C ALA A 570 19.21 16.61 -11.34
N GLY A 571 19.72 15.46 -10.88
CA GLY A 571 19.62 14.98 -9.51
C GLY A 571 20.66 15.58 -8.56
N GLU A 572 20.80 14.95 -7.40
CA GLU A 572 21.66 15.37 -6.26
C GLU A 572 21.34 16.76 -5.72
N ARG A 573 20.05 17.12 -5.71
CA ARG A 573 19.61 18.42 -5.22
C ARG A 573 18.15 18.42 -4.80
N GLU A 574 17.84 19.36 -3.93
CA GLU A 574 16.47 19.77 -3.66
C GLU A 574 15.93 20.61 -4.82
N ILE A 575 14.68 20.35 -5.19
CA ILE A 575 13.91 21.14 -6.15
C ILE A 575 12.48 21.34 -5.66
N ASN A 576 11.96 22.54 -5.89
CA ASN A 576 10.58 22.89 -5.57
C ASN A 576 9.71 22.71 -6.83
N LEU A 577 8.96 21.62 -6.88
CA LEU A 577 8.11 21.28 -8.04
C LEU A 577 6.76 21.97 -7.93
N TYR A 578 6.65 23.13 -8.58
CA TYR A 578 5.39 23.87 -8.70
C TYR A 578 4.48 23.27 -9.77
N ARG A 579 3.20 23.07 -9.43
CA ARG A 579 2.20 22.50 -10.35
C ARG A 579 0.89 23.28 -10.32
N PRO A 580 0.26 23.55 -11.49
CA PRO A 580 -1.15 23.94 -11.52
C PRO A 580 -2.00 22.78 -11.03
N LEU A 581 -3.30 23.03 -10.79
CA LEU A 581 -4.23 22.01 -10.31
C LEU A 581 -4.22 20.76 -11.21
N GLY A 582 -4.12 20.92 -12.53
CA GLY A 582 -4.17 19.83 -13.50
C GLY A 582 -2.90 18.99 -13.65
N GLN A 583 -1.81 19.29 -12.95
CA GLN A 583 -0.57 18.52 -13.00
C GLN A 583 -0.16 18.04 -11.61
N TYR A 584 0.67 17.00 -11.56
CA TYR A 584 1.16 16.40 -10.32
C TYR A 584 2.65 16.03 -10.44
N PRO A 585 3.47 16.12 -9.38
CA PRO A 585 4.88 15.79 -9.44
C PRO A 585 5.09 14.27 -9.43
N VAL A 586 5.42 13.70 -10.60
CA VAL A 586 5.81 12.30 -10.76
C VAL A 586 7.00 12.23 -11.69
N LEU A 587 8.08 11.63 -11.22
CA LEU A 587 9.39 11.69 -11.83
C LEU A 587 9.83 10.27 -12.21
N VAL A 588 10.52 10.14 -13.32
CA VAL A 588 11.03 8.88 -13.86
C VAL A 588 12.53 9.03 -14.08
N LYS A 589 13.33 8.10 -13.57
CA LYS A 589 14.78 8.13 -13.81
C LYS A 589 15.08 7.85 -15.28
N GLN A 590 16.15 8.44 -15.81
CA GLN A 590 16.58 8.20 -17.19
C GLN A 590 16.74 6.70 -17.47
N GLY A 591 16.18 6.26 -18.60
CA GLY A 591 16.08 4.86 -19.00
C GLY A 591 14.81 4.17 -18.51
N GLY A 592 14.01 4.81 -17.65
CA GLY A 592 12.83 4.20 -17.05
C GLY A 592 11.74 3.87 -18.06
N ILE A 593 11.00 2.78 -17.79
CA ILE A 593 10.05 2.14 -18.71
C ILE A 593 8.71 1.91 -18.00
N ILE A 594 7.67 2.63 -18.44
CA ILE A 594 6.32 2.55 -17.84
C ILE A 594 5.33 1.94 -18.83
N PRO A 595 4.94 0.66 -18.68
CA PRO A 595 3.88 0.06 -19.48
C PRO A 595 2.50 0.49 -18.98
N MET A 596 1.65 0.89 -19.92
CA MET A 596 0.28 1.33 -19.69
C MET A 596 -0.66 0.68 -20.70
N THR A 597 -1.92 0.47 -20.34
CA THR A 597 -2.95 0.10 -21.32
C THR A 597 -3.40 1.35 -22.08
N GLU A 598 -3.61 1.23 -23.38
CA GLU A 598 -4.11 2.34 -24.20
C GLU A 598 -5.54 2.74 -23.79
N SER A 599 -6.36 1.75 -23.37
CA SER A 599 -7.74 1.97 -22.94
C SER A 599 -7.86 1.94 -21.42
N ALA A 600 -8.29 3.06 -20.83
CA ALA A 600 -8.70 3.12 -19.43
C ALA A 600 -9.92 2.23 -19.11
N HIS A 601 -10.72 1.86 -20.11
CA HIS A 601 -11.95 1.07 -19.93
C HIS A 601 -11.73 -0.43 -20.15
N GLN A 602 -10.47 -0.87 -20.19
CA GLN A 602 -10.15 -2.30 -20.26
C GLN A 602 -10.81 -3.03 -19.09
N ASN A 603 -11.49 -4.15 -19.37
CA ASN A 603 -12.01 -5.02 -18.32
C ASN A 603 -10.84 -5.68 -17.59
N LEU A 604 -10.74 -5.46 -16.28
CA LEU A 604 -9.63 -5.91 -15.45
C LEU A 604 -9.66 -7.42 -15.16
N THR A 605 -10.72 -8.13 -15.56
CA THR A 605 -10.74 -9.61 -15.55
C THR A 605 -10.00 -10.23 -16.75
N THR A 606 -9.50 -9.41 -17.69
CA THR A 606 -8.78 -9.85 -18.90
C THR A 606 -7.52 -9.02 -19.12
N LEU A 607 -6.50 -9.58 -19.76
CA LEU A 607 -5.29 -8.85 -20.13
C LEU A 607 -5.57 -7.89 -21.31
N PRO A 608 -4.95 -6.69 -21.35
CA PRO A 608 -5.19 -5.71 -22.41
C PRO A 608 -4.72 -6.22 -23.79
N GLU A 609 -5.28 -5.70 -24.88
CA GLU A 609 -4.77 -6.01 -26.23
C GLU A 609 -3.76 -4.97 -26.74
N ALA A 610 -3.77 -3.76 -26.18
CA ALA A 610 -2.88 -2.67 -26.61
C ALA A 610 -2.16 -2.08 -25.41
N ILE A 611 -0.83 -2.16 -25.43
CA ILE A 611 0.06 -1.58 -24.43
C ILE A 611 0.84 -0.42 -25.03
N VAL A 612 0.82 0.72 -24.36
CA VAL A 612 1.73 1.84 -24.60
C VAL A 612 2.87 1.73 -23.59
N VAL A 613 4.11 1.72 -24.08
CA VAL A 613 5.31 1.65 -23.25
C VAL A 613 6.01 3.00 -23.32
N ASN A 614 5.91 3.78 -22.25
CA ASN A 614 6.55 5.09 -22.15
C ASN A 614 8.00 4.89 -21.70
N ILE A 615 8.95 5.46 -22.44
CA ILE A 615 10.39 5.29 -22.21
C ILE A 615 11.02 6.68 -22.05
N PHE A 616 11.71 6.90 -20.94
CA PHE A 616 12.20 8.23 -20.53
C PHE A 616 13.71 8.36 -20.73
N GLY A 617 14.14 8.77 -21.91
CA GLY A 617 15.56 8.84 -22.31
C GLY A 617 16.21 7.47 -22.50
N CYS A 618 17.46 7.45 -22.98
CA CYS A 618 18.25 6.21 -23.10
C CYS A 618 19.20 6.03 -21.91
N ALA A 619 19.14 4.88 -21.26
CA ALA A 619 20.19 4.34 -20.40
C ALA A 619 20.16 2.81 -20.50
N ASP A 620 21.22 2.14 -20.03
CA ASP A 620 21.21 0.69 -19.87
C ASP A 620 20.24 0.34 -18.75
N HIS A 621 19.10 -0.25 -19.10
CA HIS A 621 18.02 -0.56 -18.16
C HIS A 621 17.27 -1.82 -18.60
N GLU A 622 16.78 -2.58 -17.64
CA GLU A 622 15.94 -3.75 -17.89
C GLU A 622 14.69 -3.68 -17.02
N TYR A 623 13.52 -3.64 -17.67
CA TYR A 623 12.24 -3.69 -17.00
C TYR A 623 11.51 -4.99 -17.38
N VAL A 624 11.03 -5.71 -16.37
CA VAL A 624 10.20 -6.90 -16.55
C VAL A 624 8.76 -6.53 -16.19
N MET A 625 7.89 -6.51 -17.21
CA MET A 625 6.46 -6.43 -17.02
C MET A 625 5.93 -7.83 -16.71
N TYR A 626 5.23 -7.97 -15.59
CA TYR A 626 4.50 -9.18 -15.24
C TYR A 626 3.01 -8.96 -15.50
N GLU A 627 2.34 -10.01 -15.97
CA GLU A 627 0.89 -10.04 -16.15
C GLU A 627 0.36 -11.36 -15.57
N HIS A 628 -0.77 -11.34 -14.87
CA HIS A 628 -1.36 -12.56 -14.32
C HIS A 628 -2.86 -12.74 -14.63
N LEU A 629 -3.30 -14.00 -14.63
CA LEU A 629 -4.72 -14.38 -14.56
C LEU A 629 -4.83 -15.57 -13.61
N GLY A 630 -5.43 -15.35 -12.42
CA GLY A 630 -5.37 -16.33 -11.34
C GLY A 630 -3.92 -16.61 -10.92
N ASP A 631 -3.52 -17.88 -10.88
CA ASP A 631 -2.17 -18.31 -10.53
C ASP A 631 -1.15 -18.27 -11.69
N GLN A 632 -1.62 -17.97 -12.91
CA GLN A 632 -0.80 -18.01 -14.12
C GLN A 632 -0.12 -16.68 -14.35
N ILE A 633 1.18 -16.70 -14.61
CA ILE A 633 2.01 -15.51 -14.84
C ILE A 633 2.70 -15.59 -16.20
N ALA A 634 2.67 -14.48 -16.92
CA ALA A 634 3.48 -14.24 -18.12
C ALA A 634 4.41 -13.04 -17.88
N THR A 635 5.50 -12.99 -18.63
CA THR A 635 6.47 -11.88 -18.54
C THR A 635 6.77 -11.29 -19.91
N THR A 636 6.91 -9.97 -19.95
CA THR A 636 7.49 -9.24 -21.07
C THR A 636 8.70 -8.45 -20.58
N THR A 637 9.89 -8.80 -21.07
CA THR A 637 11.14 -8.12 -20.72
C THR A 637 11.46 -7.06 -21.77
N PHE A 638 11.69 -5.83 -21.31
CA PHE A 638 12.18 -4.70 -22.09
C PHE A 638 13.61 -4.41 -21.67
N LYS A 639 14.58 -4.60 -22.57
CA LYS A 639 15.98 -4.31 -22.31
C LYS A 639 16.45 -3.16 -23.19
N LEU A 640 16.59 -2.00 -22.59
CA LEU A 640 17.06 -0.77 -23.22
C LEU A 640 18.57 -0.63 -23.03
N THR A 641 19.21 -0.03 -24.02
CA THR A 641 20.62 0.35 -23.94
C THR A 641 20.77 1.86 -24.10
N GLN A 642 21.87 2.41 -23.61
CA GLN A 642 22.26 3.80 -23.81
C GLN A 642 22.30 4.22 -25.30
N ALA A 643 22.55 3.28 -26.22
CA ALA A 643 22.57 3.52 -27.66
C ALA A 643 21.17 3.57 -28.31
N GLY A 644 20.10 3.35 -27.53
CA GLY A 644 18.72 3.31 -28.03
C GLY A 644 18.35 1.99 -28.71
N HIS A 645 19.08 0.91 -28.45
CA HIS A 645 18.63 -0.44 -28.82
C HIS A 645 17.69 -0.97 -27.74
N LEU A 646 16.52 -1.46 -28.16
CA LEU A 646 15.50 -2.03 -27.28
C LEU A 646 15.20 -3.46 -27.71
N ALA A 647 15.54 -4.44 -26.87
CA ALA A 647 15.11 -5.82 -27.05
C ALA A 647 13.81 -6.08 -26.28
N VAL A 648 12.84 -6.72 -26.93
CA VAL A 648 11.55 -7.09 -26.31
C VAL A 648 11.38 -8.61 -26.42
N THR A 649 11.19 -9.27 -25.28
CA THR A 649 11.02 -10.74 -25.20
C THR A 649 9.79 -11.06 -24.37
N VAL A 650 8.98 -12.03 -24.81
CA VAL A 650 7.81 -12.52 -24.05
C VAL A 650 8.00 -13.97 -23.69
N VAL A 651 7.74 -14.30 -22.42
CA VAL A 651 7.66 -15.67 -21.91
C VAL A 651 6.27 -15.88 -21.34
N ASP A 652 5.46 -16.64 -22.07
CA ASP A 652 4.08 -16.95 -21.71
C ASP A 652 3.80 -18.46 -21.89
N PRO A 653 4.19 -19.28 -20.89
CA PRO A 653 4.05 -20.74 -20.99
C PRO A 653 2.59 -21.21 -20.96
N LYS A 654 1.67 -20.38 -20.47
CA LYS A 654 0.24 -20.70 -20.33
C LYS A 654 -0.65 -20.05 -21.38
N GLN A 655 -0.08 -19.21 -22.25
CA GLN A 655 -0.79 -18.51 -23.33
C GLN A 655 -1.90 -17.59 -22.81
N ILE A 656 -1.65 -16.89 -21.70
CA ILE A 656 -2.60 -15.92 -21.14
C ILE A 656 -2.56 -14.57 -21.85
N VAL A 657 -1.43 -14.20 -22.47
CA VAL A 657 -1.29 -12.94 -23.20
C VAL A 657 -2.11 -13.04 -24.50
N PRO A 658 -2.99 -12.07 -24.79
CA PRO A 658 -3.82 -12.12 -25.99
C PRO A 658 -2.98 -12.27 -27.25
N SER A 659 -3.33 -13.21 -28.12
CA SER A 659 -2.62 -13.40 -29.40
C SER A 659 -2.69 -12.18 -30.32
N THR A 660 -3.63 -11.28 -30.05
CA THR A 660 -3.86 -9.99 -30.72
C THR A 660 -3.04 -8.84 -30.12
N ARG A 661 -2.22 -9.09 -29.09
CA ARG A 661 -1.46 -8.06 -28.37
C ARG A 661 -0.61 -7.22 -29.34
N THR A 662 -0.65 -5.91 -29.09
CA THR A 662 0.20 -4.91 -29.75
C THR A 662 0.92 -4.08 -28.70
N PHE A 663 2.12 -3.64 -29.06
CA PHE A 663 2.90 -2.70 -28.27
C PHE A 663 3.17 -1.42 -29.07
N LYS A 664 3.05 -0.29 -28.39
CA LYS A 664 3.39 1.02 -28.91
C LYS A 664 4.46 1.66 -28.02
N MET A 665 5.67 1.84 -28.54
CA MET A 665 6.78 2.46 -27.82
C MET A 665 6.69 3.98 -27.95
N ALA A 666 6.56 4.67 -26.83
CA ALA A 666 6.54 6.12 -26.72
C ALA A 666 7.88 6.59 -26.14
N MET A 667 8.83 6.94 -27.01
CA MET A 667 10.18 7.35 -26.61
C MET A 667 10.24 8.86 -26.36
N LEU A 668 10.56 9.26 -25.13
CA LEU A 668 10.82 10.64 -24.74
C LEU A 668 12.33 10.93 -24.72
N ASP A 669 12.75 12.09 -25.25
CA ASP A 669 14.12 12.60 -25.20
C ASP A 669 15.19 11.55 -25.60
N GLY A 670 15.00 10.93 -26.77
CA GLY A 670 15.90 9.89 -27.27
C GLY A 670 15.86 9.73 -28.80
N PRO A 671 16.81 8.97 -29.37
CA PRO A 671 16.78 8.61 -30.78
C PRO A 671 15.57 7.72 -31.07
N LYS A 672 15.23 7.58 -32.35
CA LYS A 672 14.32 6.52 -32.80
C LYS A 672 14.88 5.16 -32.36
N LEU A 673 14.07 4.36 -31.68
CA LEU A 673 14.51 3.10 -31.11
C LEU A 673 14.88 2.10 -32.20
N GLN A 674 15.99 1.40 -32.00
CA GLN A 674 16.36 0.22 -32.78
C GLN A 674 15.79 -1.01 -32.08
N ILE A 675 14.64 -1.49 -32.56
CA ILE A 675 13.87 -2.53 -31.87
C ILE A 675 14.31 -3.93 -32.35
N ASP A 676 14.81 -4.73 -31.42
CA ASP A 676 14.99 -6.17 -31.56
C ASP A 676 13.73 -6.88 -31.02
N ASN A 677 12.75 -7.09 -31.91
CA ASN A 677 11.49 -7.73 -31.55
C ASN A 677 11.65 -9.26 -31.57
N ARG A 678 11.77 -9.85 -30.38
CA ARG A 678 11.86 -11.32 -30.18
C ARG A 678 10.51 -11.91 -29.77
N THR A 679 9.43 -11.24 -30.12
CA THR A 679 8.06 -11.64 -29.80
C THR A 679 7.27 -11.93 -31.08
N ILE A 680 6.07 -12.50 -30.93
CA ILE A 680 5.11 -12.67 -32.04
C ILE A 680 4.27 -11.41 -32.28
N PHE A 681 4.39 -10.39 -31.41
CA PHE A 681 3.48 -9.26 -31.36
C PHE A 681 3.96 -8.10 -32.24
N ALA A 682 3.00 -7.32 -32.74
CA ALA A 682 3.30 -6.11 -33.48
C ALA A 682 3.85 -5.03 -32.53
N ILE A 683 5.00 -4.46 -32.87
CA ILE A 683 5.61 -3.33 -32.14
C ILE A 683 5.69 -2.12 -33.07
N THR A 684 5.11 -1.02 -32.62
CA THR A 684 5.15 0.28 -33.30
C THR A 684 5.83 1.33 -32.42
N GLN A 685 6.21 2.46 -33.00
CA GLN A 685 6.73 3.61 -32.27
C GLN A 685 5.83 4.81 -32.52
N GLU A 686 5.56 5.61 -31.49
CA GLU A 686 4.86 6.89 -31.62
C GLU A 686 5.73 8.06 -31.20
N GLY A 687 5.43 9.23 -31.78
CA GLY A 687 6.08 10.47 -31.39
C GLY A 687 5.50 11.00 -30.08
N VAL A 688 6.37 11.39 -29.16
CA VAL A 688 5.99 12.06 -27.93
C VAL A 688 6.26 13.55 -28.06
N SER A 689 5.33 14.38 -27.59
CA SER A 689 5.54 15.84 -27.56
C SER A 689 6.71 16.19 -26.64
N PRO A 690 7.65 17.04 -27.07
CA PRO A 690 8.75 17.46 -26.22
C PRO A 690 8.25 18.34 -25.07
N ALA A 691 9.08 18.47 -24.04
CA ALA A 691 8.86 19.40 -22.95
C ALA A 691 8.79 20.85 -23.45
N LEU A 692 7.97 21.67 -22.80
CA LEU A 692 7.91 23.11 -23.09
C LEU A 692 9.25 23.77 -22.77
N ASN A 693 9.71 24.72 -23.58
CA ASN A 693 10.90 25.50 -23.24
C ASN A 693 10.62 26.51 -22.13
N LEU A 694 11.68 27.11 -21.55
CA LEU A 694 11.55 28.05 -20.44
C LEU A 694 10.60 29.23 -20.72
N VAL A 695 10.63 29.77 -21.94
CA VAL A 695 9.77 30.91 -22.33
C VAL A 695 8.30 30.49 -22.36
N GLN A 696 7.99 29.33 -22.92
CA GLN A 696 6.63 28.79 -22.97
C GLN A 696 6.10 28.46 -21.56
N GLN A 697 6.93 27.86 -20.70
CA GLN A 697 6.55 27.59 -19.31
C GLN A 697 6.30 28.90 -18.55
N THR A 698 7.16 29.90 -18.73
CA THR A 698 7.01 31.23 -18.14
C THR A 698 5.71 31.89 -18.59
N GLU A 699 5.39 31.84 -19.89
CA GLU A 699 4.16 32.39 -20.44
C GLU A 699 2.93 31.75 -19.80
N GLN A 700 2.87 30.42 -19.77
CA GLN A 700 1.74 29.69 -19.18
C GLN A 700 1.58 29.98 -17.70
N ALA A 701 2.68 30.03 -16.94
CA ALA A 701 2.64 30.35 -15.53
C ALA A 701 2.15 31.80 -15.29
N LEU A 702 2.77 32.79 -15.93
CA LEU A 702 2.40 34.20 -15.79
C LEU A 702 0.95 34.47 -16.21
N GLN A 703 0.43 33.73 -17.19
CA GLN A 703 -0.96 33.84 -17.61
C GLN A 703 -1.93 33.59 -16.43
N LEU A 704 -1.63 32.59 -15.58
CA LEU A 704 -2.45 32.21 -14.43
C LEU A 704 -2.15 33.03 -13.17
N MET A 705 -0.92 33.49 -12.98
CA MET A 705 -0.52 34.22 -11.77
C MET A 705 -1.42 35.43 -11.47
N GLN A 706 -1.78 35.63 -10.21
CA GLN A 706 -2.54 36.78 -9.70
C GLN A 706 -1.58 37.91 -9.27
N ILE A 707 -0.76 38.39 -10.21
CA ILE A 707 0.17 39.52 -10.03
C ILE A 707 -0.09 40.63 -11.07
N GLU A 708 0.49 41.81 -10.86
CA GLU A 708 0.29 42.99 -11.68
C GLU A 708 0.70 42.76 -13.14
N TYR A 709 -0.14 43.22 -14.08
CA TYR A 709 0.07 43.03 -15.52
C TYR A 709 1.45 43.50 -16.00
N GLU A 710 1.87 44.69 -15.57
CA GLU A 710 3.18 45.25 -15.92
C GLU A 710 4.33 44.41 -15.36
N LEU A 711 4.15 43.80 -14.18
CA LEU A 711 5.16 42.91 -13.61
C LEU A 711 5.27 41.62 -14.43
N LYS A 712 4.14 41.03 -14.85
CA LYS A 712 4.15 39.89 -15.77
C LYS A 712 4.90 40.23 -17.05
N ARG A 713 4.61 41.38 -17.66
CA ARG A 713 5.25 41.83 -18.90
C ARG A 713 6.76 41.98 -18.72
N GLN A 714 7.20 42.64 -17.64
CA GLN A 714 8.61 42.81 -17.32
C GLN A 714 9.34 41.47 -17.16
N ILE A 715 8.73 40.50 -16.48
CA ILE A 715 9.31 39.16 -16.29
C ILE A 715 9.41 38.42 -17.61
N TYR A 716 8.33 38.39 -18.39
CA TYR A 716 8.28 37.71 -19.67
C TYR A 716 9.32 38.27 -20.66
N ASP A 717 9.37 39.59 -20.84
CA ASP A 717 10.30 40.25 -21.75
C ASP A 717 11.76 39.99 -21.32
N PHE A 718 12.04 39.99 -20.01
CA PHE A 718 13.37 39.70 -19.50
C PHE A 718 13.80 38.26 -19.80
N ILE A 719 12.93 37.28 -19.54
CA ILE A 719 13.22 35.86 -19.78
C ILE A 719 13.37 35.57 -21.28
N CYS A 720 12.55 36.18 -22.15
CA CYS A 720 12.72 36.06 -23.60
C CYS A 720 14.11 36.48 -24.07
N GLY A 721 14.69 37.53 -23.46
CA GLY A 721 16.03 38.02 -23.78
C GLY A 721 17.18 37.23 -23.15
N HIS A 722 16.91 36.38 -22.14
CA HIS A 722 17.94 35.76 -21.29
C HIS A 722 17.67 34.28 -20.99
N GLN A 723 16.94 33.57 -21.87
CA GLN A 723 16.42 32.22 -21.63
C GLN A 723 17.46 31.15 -21.26
N ASN A 724 18.75 31.38 -21.53
CA ASN A 724 19.85 30.46 -21.20
C ASN A 724 20.76 30.99 -20.08
N GLU A 725 20.32 32.02 -19.34
CA GLU A 725 21.11 32.73 -18.35
C GLU A 725 20.44 32.68 -16.96
N PRO A 726 20.36 31.49 -16.32
CA PRO A 726 19.58 31.27 -15.10
C PRO A 726 19.94 32.26 -13.98
N VAL A 727 21.24 32.51 -13.77
CA VAL A 727 21.72 33.46 -12.75
C VAL A 727 21.22 34.88 -13.00
N LYS A 728 21.16 35.34 -14.26
CA LYS A 728 20.64 36.69 -14.57
C LYS A 728 19.13 36.76 -14.35
N ILE A 729 18.40 35.71 -14.71
CA ILE A 729 16.95 35.61 -14.46
C ILE A 729 16.68 35.71 -12.95
N ILE A 730 17.33 34.90 -12.13
CA ILE A 730 17.11 34.92 -10.67
C ILE A 730 17.50 36.25 -10.05
N ASN A 731 18.63 36.84 -10.44
CA ASN A 731 19.01 38.17 -9.97
C ASN A 731 17.96 39.24 -10.34
N PHE A 732 17.40 39.17 -11.55
CA PHE A 732 16.32 40.07 -11.97
C PHE A 732 15.04 39.86 -11.15
N ILE A 733 14.60 38.61 -10.94
CA ILE A 733 13.42 38.30 -10.14
C ILE A 733 13.60 38.79 -8.70
N ASN A 734 14.79 38.60 -8.11
CA ASN A 734 15.14 39.09 -6.78
C ASN A 734 14.97 40.61 -6.65
N THR A 735 15.22 41.39 -7.71
CA THR A 735 15.00 42.85 -7.68
C THR A 735 13.54 43.25 -7.45
N LYS A 736 12.60 42.34 -7.69
CA LYS A 736 11.16 42.56 -7.50
C LYS A 736 10.72 42.42 -6.05
N LYS A 737 11.60 41.90 -5.17
CA LYS A 737 11.37 41.72 -3.73
C LYS A 737 10.09 40.91 -3.43
N ARG A 738 9.90 39.84 -4.20
CA ARG A 738 8.81 38.87 -4.09
C ARG A 738 9.37 37.47 -3.87
N PRO A 739 9.46 37.00 -2.61
CA PRO A 739 10.04 35.70 -2.28
C PRO A 739 9.36 34.54 -3.02
N GLU A 740 8.04 34.58 -3.17
CA GLU A 740 7.25 33.57 -3.86
C GLU A 740 7.60 33.46 -5.36
N LEU A 741 7.82 34.60 -6.03
CA LEU A 741 8.31 34.60 -7.42
C LEU A 741 9.75 34.10 -7.50
N THR A 742 10.58 34.45 -6.51
CA THR A 742 11.96 34.01 -6.46
C THR A 742 12.05 32.50 -6.31
N ASP A 743 11.27 31.91 -5.41
CA ASP A 743 11.20 30.45 -5.20
C ASP A 743 10.69 29.75 -6.47
N PHE A 744 9.58 30.23 -7.05
CA PHE A 744 9.03 29.71 -8.30
C PHE A 744 10.03 29.73 -9.46
N PHE A 745 10.62 30.90 -9.75
CA PHE A 745 11.53 31.02 -10.89
C PHE A 745 12.87 30.33 -10.65
N SER A 746 13.35 30.23 -9.40
CA SER A 746 14.54 29.43 -9.07
C SER A 746 14.34 27.97 -9.43
N SER A 747 13.15 27.45 -9.13
CA SER A 747 12.75 26.10 -9.49
C SER A 747 12.58 25.92 -11.00
N LEU A 748 11.97 26.92 -11.65
CA LEU A 748 11.74 26.90 -13.08
C LEU A 748 13.06 26.88 -13.86
N VAL A 749 14.07 27.65 -13.44
CA VAL A 749 15.36 27.64 -14.13
C VAL A 749 16.27 26.49 -13.70
N ALA A 750 15.92 25.74 -12.65
CA ALA A 750 16.69 24.58 -12.21
C ALA A 750 16.77 23.48 -13.30
N GLN A 751 15.84 23.43 -14.24
CA GLN A 751 15.86 22.50 -15.37
C GLN A 751 16.93 22.81 -16.45
N LEU A 752 17.56 24.00 -16.38
CA LEU A 752 18.68 24.41 -17.25
C LEU A 752 20.00 24.00 -16.62
#